data_AF-A0A821HTK5-F1
#
_entry.id   AF-A0A821HTK5-F1
#
_cell.length_a   1.000
_cell.length_b   1.000
_cell.length_c   1.000
_cell.angle_alpha   90.00
_cell.angle_beta   90.00
_cell.angle_gamma   90.00
#
_symmetry.space_group_name_H-M   'P 1'
#
loop_
_entity.id
_entity.type
_entity.pdbx_description
1 polymer ?
#
loop_
_entity_poly.entity_id
_entity_poly.type
_entity_poly.pdbx_seq_one_letter_code
_entity_poly.pdbx_strand_id
1 'polypeptide(L)'
;MSDSTITMEKNSNKNDRNEQRTTMTSTSHKRCIELANSFNTETATKNTGKRTKNTDVSMGSTNDKNDESVARSYNDEFEEDIDDVNKNTYNDEPSPQLNNYDEDSLEGKYHENEGSQEEPSSQQTNDSFDIDKVDEEDDGTFQGVPLSEIPNICQQPPTISDMKDIRDRNHIFLIKPFKYDPTDPDREPEPLYENGTYVDEWDQDNVRLPCSQFYITKNGTQRWSIIQGSLTKLQHLAETHMATMEDIKETIEECAGRKYEFNCLEPLLNEVYSADERARFMSTVLSNICSLALNVDKICSRPPPLLRIGSNRTVTMSQKQAASLLACAFFCLFPRRFNQKVGSEYENYQNPNFNTLFQGGRTGGSTWKIEKMKCIFHYFYRITEKIPNGVISFRRYQLPDSCLPKWSESKEPLCKIHITKNKTIEDIVGLLQVDFANKYIGGGVMGDGCVQEEIRFVICPEMLISLLLCEVIQPNEGVFLIGCERFSSYQGYSRTFQFKENYIDQTPKDSWGRKLCHVVAMDAIAFHNRSTQYTIKNMKRELIKAYTCFRVPAAVTDQKSGVATGNWGCGAFNGNKQLKAMIQLIAASQAGRPLVYLTFRDQNLVMSFHKDETLNIIEQWRKRLELKYKLIIHGHEDDEARGVGYGKNRAVQYSSGRFLCFQDADDLMCSNRIHKQYHVAINEKDDAILIGSKYERIPEGSTDRYTQWANNLTEEQLYTQIYLAHGPTLIMPTWFCSRSWFDRLGGFDEIAKGHCEDLTFFFKHLRNGKVFYLKHLDLKQKLFFCLFMGGRLYRVNEILLYYRYHPEATTFSVHEDVIWSVRIQEIQLNIINNLEGLTIWNAGKQGRKFYRSLNDTNKQKVICFCDMDQKKISKGFYTDELSKEKRRIPVIHFIQAIPPIIICVKLGLTNNDFETNLASMNLREGLDYWLFS
;
A
#
# COMPACT_ATOMS: atom_id res chain seq x y z
N MET A 1 52.83 -35.66 16.36
CA MET A 1 54.21 -35.42 15.92
C MET A 1 54.17 -34.21 14.99
N SER A 2 54.80 -33.11 15.44
CA SER A 2 55.36 -31.95 14.69
C SER A 2 54.65 -31.46 13.43
N ASP A 3 53.99 -30.29 13.42
CA ASP A 3 54.55 -28.90 13.39
C ASP A 3 55.00 -28.40 12.01
N SER A 4 54.77 -27.09 11.83
CA SER A 4 55.49 -26.09 11.02
C SER A 4 55.10 -25.79 9.56
N THR A 5 54.27 -24.75 9.41
CA THR A 5 54.59 -23.40 8.89
C THR A 5 55.92 -23.19 8.13
N ILE A 6 55.94 -22.40 7.02
CA ILE A 6 56.79 -21.19 6.78
C ILE A 6 56.87 -20.74 5.28
N THR A 7 56.40 -19.49 5.07
CA THR A 7 56.77 -18.33 4.21
C THR A 7 57.59 -18.36 2.90
N MET A 8 57.11 -17.50 1.97
CA MET A 8 57.74 -16.43 1.14
C MET A 8 59.21 -16.50 0.63
N GLU A 9 59.41 -16.09 -0.64
CA GLU A 9 60.29 -15.00 -1.15
C GLU A 9 60.25 -15.01 -2.72
N LYS A 10 59.97 -13.93 -3.46
CA LYS A 10 60.67 -12.65 -3.81
C LYS A 10 61.81 -12.73 -4.86
N ASN A 11 61.76 -11.75 -5.77
CA ASN A 11 62.81 -11.13 -6.63
C ASN A 11 63.18 -11.81 -7.97
N SER A 12 63.64 -11.13 -9.03
CA SER A 12 63.55 -9.76 -9.59
C SER A 12 64.47 -9.71 -10.84
N ASN A 13 64.35 -8.63 -11.64
CA ASN A 13 65.31 -8.06 -12.63
C ASN A 13 65.31 -8.57 -14.09
N LYS A 14 64.93 -7.71 -15.07
CA LYS A 14 65.71 -6.68 -15.84
C LYS A 14 66.54 -7.35 -16.96
N ASN A 15 66.75 -6.82 -18.16
CA ASN A 15 66.49 -5.59 -18.90
C ASN A 15 66.92 -5.92 -20.36
N ASP A 16 66.38 -5.27 -21.39
CA ASP A 16 67.24 -4.68 -22.43
C ASP A 16 66.52 -3.65 -23.32
N ARG A 17 67.25 -2.54 -23.54
CA ARG A 17 67.03 -1.40 -24.44
C ARG A 17 67.68 -1.75 -25.79
N ASN A 18 67.52 -1.11 -26.95
CA ASN A 18 67.15 0.24 -27.40
C ASN A 18 67.09 0.15 -28.96
N GLU A 19 66.25 0.93 -29.65
CA GLU A 19 66.70 1.91 -30.67
C GLU A 19 65.53 2.64 -31.36
N GLN A 20 65.73 3.94 -31.55
CA GLN A 20 64.79 4.92 -32.09
C GLN A 20 65.06 5.17 -33.59
N ARG A 21 64.00 5.46 -34.36
CA ARG A 21 64.08 6.50 -35.42
C ARG A 21 62.72 7.17 -35.67
N THR A 22 62.79 8.50 -35.62
CA THR A 22 61.85 9.61 -35.91
C THR A 22 61.24 9.55 -37.32
N THR A 23 60.03 10.06 -37.63
CA THR A 23 59.54 11.47 -37.67
C THR A 23 57.98 11.52 -37.74
N MET A 24 57.27 12.33 -36.91
CA MET A 24 56.55 13.61 -37.22
C MET A 24 55.51 13.53 -38.36
N THR A 25 54.22 13.92 -38.31
CA THR A 25 53.37 14.92 -37.61
C THR A 25 51.88 14.45 -37.74
N SER A 26 50.81 14.87 -37.03
CA SER A 26 50.38 16.19 -36.56
C SER A 26 49.19 16.09 -35.56
N THR A 27 49.30 16.82 -34.43
CA THR A 27 48.26 17.65 -33.71
C THR A 27 46.83 17.13 -33.48
N SER A 28 46.16 17.30 -32.33
CA SER A 28 46.46 17.87 -31.01
C SER A 28 45.18 17.76 -30.15
N HIS A 29 45.31 17.40 -28.88
CA HIS A 29 44.26 17.45 -27.85
C HIS A 29 44.88 18.03 -26.57
N LYS A 30 44.13 18.92 -25.88
CA LYS A 30 44.44 19.81 -24.72
C LYS A 30 44.60 21.27 -25.16
N ARG A 31 44.00 22.28 -24.52
CA ARG A 31 43.57 22.46 -23.11
C ARG A 31 42.67 23.71 -23.01
N CYS A 32 41.77 23.71 -22.01
CA CYS A 32 41.27 24.81 -21.16
C CYS A 32 40.87 26.22 -21.71
N ILE A 33 39.68 26.66 -21.24
CA ILE A 33 39.31 27.96 -20.61
C ILE A 33 39.42 29.26 -21.47
N GLU A 34 38.35 30.06 -21.35
CA GLU A 34 38.12 31.48 -21.74
C GLU A 34 37.52 31.71 -23.13
N LEU A 35 36.32 32.29 -23.17
CA LEU A 35 36.16 33.73 -23.44
C LEU A 35 34.67 34.12 -23.51
N ALA A 36 34.24 34.82 -22.46
CA ALA A 36 33.22 35.84 -22.55
C ALA A 36 33.80 37.10 -23.22
N ASN A 37 32.92 37.94 -23.76
CA ASN A 37 33.11 39.31 -24.28
C ASN A 37 33.50 39.48 -25.75
N SER A 38 32.50 39.82 -26.57
CA SER A 38 32.42 41.03 -27.41
C SER A 38 31.10 40.94 -28.19
N PHE A 39 30.24 41.93 -28.37
CA PHE A 39 30.39 43.37 -28.55
C PHE A 39 29.16 44.12 -28.00
N ASN A 40 29.41 45.34 -27.52
CA ASN A 40 28.46 46.38 -27.13
C ASN A 40 28.61 47.55 -28.13
N THR A 41 27.50 48.16 -28.57
CA THR A 41 27.27 49.54 -29.09
C THR A 41 25.96 49.49 -29.89
N GLU A 42 24.94 50.35 -29.84
CA GLU A 42 24.62 51.72 -29.38
C GLU A 42 23.05 51.77 -29.42
N THR A 43 22.25 52.50 -28.62
CA THR A 43 22.07 53.96 -28.53
C THR A 43 20.99 54.26 -27.47
N ALA A 44 21.05 55.46 -26.91
CA ALA A 44 20.23 56.00 -25.82
C ALA A 44 18.78 56.39 -26.21
N THR A 45 17.87 56.51 -25.22
CA THR A 45 17.32 57.81 -24.78
C THR A 45 16.34 57.74 -23.58
N LYS A 46 16.66 58.57 -22.57
CA LYS A 46 15.82 59.51 -21.79
C LYS A 46 14.88 59.07 -20.64
N ASN A 47 15.27 59.61 -19.46
CA ASN A 47 14.47 60.40 -18.49
C ASN A 47 13.45 59.65 -17.60
N THR A 48 13.28 59.91 -16.29
CA THR A 48 13.72 60.99 -15.38
C THR A 48 13.32 60.64 -13.93
N GLY A 49 14.05 61.20 -12.94
CA GLY A 49 13.54 61.51 -11.59
C GLY A 49 14.15 60.67 -10.46
N LYS A 50 15.31 61.02 -9.87
CA LYS A 50 15.51 61.95 -8.70
C LYS A 50 14.54 61.65 -7.54
N ARG A 51 14.96 61.31 -6.31
CA ARG A 51 15.88 61.97 -5.36
C ARG A 51 16.36 60.92 -4.33
N THR A 52 17.65 60.74 -4.04
CA THR A 52 18.50 61.43 -3.01
C THR A 52 17.82 61.53 -1.64
N LYS A 53 18.45 61.21 -0.50
CA LYS A 53 19.87 61.18 -0.11
C LYS A 53 19.93 60.66 1.35
N ASN A 54 21.03 59.97 1.68
CA ASN A 54 21.94 60.14 2.84
C ASN A 54 21.33 60.28 4.26
N THR A 55 21.93 59.79 5.34
CA THR A 55 23.34 59.89 5.84
C THR A 55 23.35 59.06 7.14
N ASP A 56 24.28 58.12 7.33
CA ASP A 56 25.60 58.29 7.97
C ASP A 56 25.61 58.28 9.51
N VAL A 57 26.33 57.27 10.02
CA VAL A 57 27.54 57.39 10.88
C VAL A 57 27.43 57.26 12.41
N SER A 58 28.46 56.57 12.90
CA SER A 58 29.13 56.57 14.23
C SER A 58 28.48 55.82 15.38
N MET A 59 29.23 55.31 16.37
CA MET A 59 30.60 54.80 16.60
C MET A 59 30.62 54.49 18.12
N GLY A 60 31.52 53.59 18.57
CA GLY A 60 32.09 53.61 19.93
C GLY A 60 31.46 52.62 20.92
N SER A 61 32.17 51.54 21.29
CA SER A 61 33.03 51.42 22.50
C SER A 61 32.19 51.10 23.75
N THR A 62 32.48 50.17 24.66
CA THR A 62 33.69 49.42 25.07
C THR A 62 33.29 48.44 26.19
N ASN A 63 34.06 47.35 26.31
CA ASN A 63 34.52 46.67 27.54
C ASN A 63 33.59 45.91 28.53
N ASP A 64 34.00 44.65 28.70
CA ASP A 64 34.29 43.89 29.94
C ASP A 64 33.19 43.41 30.92
N LYS A 65 33.11 42.07 30.98
CA LYS A 65 33.24 41.16 32.14
C LYS A 65 32.02 40.84 33.03
N ASN A 66 31.77 39.53 33.03
CA ASN A 66 31.49 38.59 34.12
C ASN A 66 30.16 38.62 34.89
N ASP A 67 29.44 37.51 34.68
CA ASP A 67 28.86 36.57 35.63
C ASP A 67 27.56 36.86 36.41
N GLU A 68 26.74 35.80 36.33
CA GLU A 68 25.70 35.29 37.23
C GLU A 68 24.30 35.93 37.27
N SER A 69 23.37 35.15 36.70
CA SER A 69 22.18 34.60 37.37
C SER A 69 20.78 35.15 37.03
N VAL A 70 19.85 34.19 36.99
CA VAL A 70 18.40 34.27 37.24
C VAL A 70 17.44 34.78 36.14
N ALA A 71 16.59 33.82 35.77
CA ALA A 71 15.20 33.84 35.33
C ALA A 71 14.35 35.14 35.33
N ARG A 72 13.36 35.08 34.41
CA ARG A 72 12.10 35.83 34.26
C ARG A 72 12.22 37.24 33.67
N SER A 73 11.53 37.48 32.56
CA SER A 73 10.22 38.18 32.53
C SER A 73 9.82 38.52 31.07
N TYR A 74 8.55 38.26 30.72
CA TYR A 74 7.48 39.24 30.42
C TYR A 74 7.65 39.96 29.05
N ASN A 75 6.76 39.73 28.07
CA ASN A 75 5.38 40.20 27.91
C ASN A 75 5.26 41.68 27.52
N ASP A 76 4.25 41.90 26.65
CA ASP A 76 3.51 43.13 26.37
C ASP A 76 4.17 44.08 25.33
N GLU A 77 3.46 44.67 24.38
CA GLU A 77 2.04 45.05 24.31
C GLU A 77 1.72 45.47 22.86
N PHE A 78 0.51 45.20 22.37
CA PHE A 78 -0.41 46.19 21.77
C PHE A 78 -1.69 45.48 21.33
N GLU A 79 -2.71 45.63 22.19
CA GLU A 79 -4.13 45.45 21.88
C GLU A 79 -4.62 46.57 20.94
N GLU A 80 -5.58 46.26 20.08
CA GLU A 80 -6.83 47.03 19.99
C GLU A 80 -7.91 46.21 19.27
N ASP A 81 -9.09 46.23 19.89
CA ASP A 81 -10.30 45.44 19.65
C ASP A 81 -10.96 45.66 18.28
N ILE A 82 -11.71 44.65 17.81
CA ILE A 82 -13.12 44.77 17.43
C ILE A 82 -13.77 43.38 17.51
N ASP A 83 -14.87 43.36 18.25
CA ASP A 83 -15.74 42.25 18.58
C ASP A 83 -16.36 41.49 17.39
N ASP A 84 -16.76 40.26 17.72
CA ASP A 84 -17.90 39.50 17.16
C ASP A 84 -17.67 38.51 16.01
N VAL A 85 -16.89 37.43 16.26
CA VAL A 85 -17.09 36.12 15.58
C VAL A 85 -16.70 34.96 16.51
N ASN A 86 -17.59 34.53 17.41
CA ASN A 86 -17.46 33.25 18.12
C ASN A 86 -18.75 32.42 18.01
N LYS A 87 -19.01 31.97 16.78
CA LYS A 87 -19.74 30.74 16.48
C LYS A 87 -19.00 30.03 15.36
N ASN A 88 -18.17 29.05 15.70
CA ASN A 88 -17.83 27.94 14.80
C ASN A 88 -17.53 26.70 15.64
N THR A 89 -18.62 26.01 15.97
CA THR A 89 -18.71 24.55 15.93
C THR A 89 -17.92 24.00 14.73
N TYR A 90 -17.22 22.89 14.92
CA TYR A 90 -16.67 22.08 13.83
C TYR A 90 -17.79 21.57 12.92
N ASN A 91 -18.22 22.43 11.99
CA ASN A 91 -18.97 22.05 10.81
C ASN A 91 -17.95 21.55 9.80
N ASP A 92 -17.93 20.24 9.60
CA ASP A 92 -17.50 19.67 8.34
C ASP A 92 -18.50 20.16 7.29
N GLU A 93 -18.14 21.19 6.52
CA GLU A 93 -18.77 21.37 5.22
C GLU A 93 -18.07 20.48 4.19
N PRO A 94 -18.87 19.84 3.32
CA PRO A 94 -18.41 18.82 2.40
C PRO A 94 -17.43 19.40 1.38
N SER A 95 -16.38 18.64 1.10
CA SER A 95 -15.54 18.89 -0.07
C SER A 95 -16.41 18.99 -1.33
N PRO A 96 -16.08 19.90 -2.28
CA PRO A 96 -16.90 20.16 -3.45
C PRO A 96 -17.13 18.86 -4.24
N GLN A 97 -18.41 18.62 -4.57
CA GLN A 97 -18.93 17.50 -5.34
C GLN A 97 -17.99 17.15 -6.51
N LEU A 98 -17.26 16.04 -6.37
CA LEU A 98 -16.73 15.32 -7.52
C LEU A 98 -17.93 14.65 -8.20
N ASN A 99 -18.27 15.16 -9.38
CA ASN A 99 -19.24 14.54 -10.28
C ASN A 99 -18.89 13.07 -10.48
N ASN A 100 -19.93 12.24 -10.32
CA ASN A 100 -20.01 10.81 -10.63
C ASN A 100 -19.14 10.42 -11.84
N TYR A 101 -18.20 9.51 -11.61
CA TYR A 101 -17.73 8.61 -12.65
C TYR A 101 -18.51 7.31 -12.49
N ASP A 102 -19.20 6.94 -13.56
CA ASP A 102 -19.95 5.70 -13.72
C ASP A 102 -18.99 4.49 -13.58
N GLU A 103 -19.11 3.76 -12.48
CA GLU A 103 -18.77 2.34 -12.41
C GLU A 103 -20.02 1.55 -12.84
N ASP A 104 -20.21 1.42 -14.14
CA ASP A 104 -21.16 0.47 -14.73
C ASP A 104 -20.46 -0.26 -15.87
N SER A 105 -19.97 -1.46 -15.59
CA SER A 105 -19.94 -2.61 -16.51
C SER A 105 -19.09 -3.73 -15.92
N LEU A 106 -19.74 -4.65 -15.20
CA LEU A 106 -19.49 -6.11 -15.24
C LEU A 106 -20.48 -6.81 -14.29
N GLU A 107 -21.78 -6.72 -14.58
CA GLU A 107 -22.76 -7.70 -14.12
C GLU A 107 -23.42 -8.31 -15.36
N GLY A 108 -22.99 -9.53 -15.70
CA GLY A 108 -23.62 -10.37 -16.70
C GLY A 108 -24.91 -10.95 -16.13
N LYS A 109 -26.03 -10.55 -16.72
CA LYS A 109 -27.37 -11.10 -16.49
C LYS A 109 -27.41 -12.59 -16.83
N TYR A 110 -27.75 -13.43 -15.85
CA TYR A 110 -28.34 -14.75 -16.12
C TYR A 110 -29.86 -14.55 -16.26
N HIS A 111 -30.39 -14.99 -17.40
CA HIS A 111 -31.82 -14.97 -17.69
C HIS A 111 -32.54 -16.04 -16.87
N GLU A 112 -33.56 -15.63 -16.12
CA GLU A 112 -34.62 -16.49 -15.59
C GLU A 112 -35.45 -17.06 -16.75
N ASN A 113 -35.67 -18.37 -16.72
CA ASN A 113 -36.76 -19.04 -17.42
C ASN A 113 -37.63 -19.71 -16.35
N GLU A 114 -38.85 -19.20 -16.18
CA GLU A 114 -39.90 -19.85 -15.40
C GLU A 114 -40.46 -21.05 -16.18
N GLY A 115 -40.70 -22.16 -15.45
CA GLY A 115 -41.32 -23.35 -16.00
C GLY A 115 -41.63 -24.42 -14.94
N SER A 116 -42.80 -24.27 -14.31
CA SER A 116 -43.71 -25.31 -13.77
C SER A 116 -43.25 -26.28 -12.66
N GLN A 117 -43.90 -26.09 -11.50
CA GLN A 117 -44.44 -27.03 -10.51
C GLN A 117 -44.09 -28.53 -10.58
N GLU A 118 -43.61 -29.08 -9.46
CA GLU A 118 -44.21 -30.21 -8.72
C GLU A 118 -43.43 -30.48 -7.40
N GLU A 119 -44.09 -30.45 -6.25
CA GLU A 119 -43.63 -31.10 -5.01
C GLU A 119 -43.93 -32.61 -5.12
N PRO A 120 -43.09 -33.52 -4.56
CA PRO A 120 -43.43 -34.05 -3.23
C PRO A 120 -42.27 -34.54 -2.33
N SER A 121 -42.53 -34.45 -1.02
CA SER A 121 -42.23 -35.41 0.08
C SER A 121 -40.79 -35.87 0.40
N SER A 122 -40.38 -35.49 1.63
CA SER A 122 -39.69 -36.28 2.67
C SER A 122 -38.60 -37.29 2.30
N GLN A 123 -37.37 -37.07 2.80
CA GLN A 123 -36.71 -37.97 3.76
C GLN A 123 -35.41 -37.37 4.30
N GLN A 124 -35.25 -37.48 5.63
CA GLN A 124 -34.05 -37.18 6.39
C GLN A 124 -32.85 -37.98 5.86
N THR A 125 -31.70 -37.32 5.69
CA THR A 125 -30.43 -37.86 6.14
C THR A 125 -29.57 -36.72 6.68
N ASN A 126 -29.08 -36.93 7.90
CA ASN A 126 -28.07 -36.12 8.56
C ASN A 126 -26.80 -36.11 7.70
N ASP A 127 -26.18 -34.95 7.52
CA ASP A 127 -24.73 -34.84 7.53
C ASP A 127 -24.34 -33.50 8.16
N SER A 128 -23.95 -33.61 9.42
CA SER A 128 -23.18 -32.64 10.17
C SER A 128 -21.83 -32.41 9.48
N PHE A 129 -21.56 -31.19 9.03
CA PHE A 129 -20.19 -30.79 8.71
C PHE A 129 -19.49 -30.35 9.99
N ASP A 130 -18.83 -31.32 10.62
CA ASP A 130 -17.82 -31.10 11.65
C ASP A 130 -16.68 -30.24 11.10
N ILE A 131 -16.43 -29.11 11.74
CA ILE A 131 -15.20 -28.33 11.58
C ILE A 131 -14.18 -28.95 12.54
N ASP A 132 -13.69 -30.13 12.18
CA ASP A 132 -12.54 -30.72 12.84
C ASP A 132 -11.30 -30.56 11.95
N LYS A 133 -10.30 -29.88 12.51
CA LYS A 133 -8.88 -29.90 12.16
C LYS A 133 -8.57 -29.87 10.66
N VAL A 134 -8.56 -28.66 10.12
CA VAL A 134 -7.82 -28.41 8.88
C VAL A 134 -6.33 -28.30 9.23
N ASP A 135 -5.64 -29.43 9.24
CA ASP A 135 -4.23 -29.45 8.83
C ASP A 135 -4.23 -29.09 7.33
N GLU A 136 -4.27 -27.78 7.05
CA GLU A 136 -4.33 -27.26 5.70
C GLU A 136 -2.94 -27.43 5.08
N GLU A 137 -2.81 -28.45 4.24
CA GLU A 137 -1.69 -28.61 3.32
C GLU A 137 -1.44 -27.28 2.60
N ASP A 138 -0.21 -26.80 2.69
CA ASP A 138 0.31 -25.58 2.08
C ASP A 138 -0.04 -25.57 0.59
N ASP A 139 -0.94 -24.68 0.15
CA ASP A 139 -1.43 -24.59 -1.24
C ASP A 139 -0.33 -24.17 -2.25
N GLY A 140 0.92 -24.08 -1.79
CA GLY A 140 2.09 -23.70 -2.56
C GLY A 140 2.17 -22.21 -2.86
N THR A 141 1.25 -21.37 -2.36
CA THR A 141 1.22 -19.94 -2.67
C THR A 141 1.95 -19.09 -1.62
N PHE A 142 3.21 -19.44 -1.35
CA PHE A 142 4.12 -18.60 -0.57
C PHE A 142 5.42 -18.32 -1.33
N GLN A 143 6.19 -17.35 -0.86
CA GLN A 143 7.54 -17.05 -1.35
C GLN A 143 8.54 -17.07 -0.20
N GLY A 144 9.79 -17.44 -0.50
CA GLY A 144 10.85 -17.56 0.49
C GLY A 144 10.93 -18.96 1.12
N VAL A 145 11.20 -19.05 2.43
CA VAL A 145 11.32 -20.33 3.13
C VAL A 145 9.95 -20.85 3.58
N PRO A 146 9.75 -22.17 3.71
CA PRO A 146 8.54 -22.73 4.31
C PRO A 146 8.30 -22.18 5.73
N LEU A 147 7.03 -22.00 6.12
CA LEU A 147 6.70 -21.50 7.47
C LEU A 147 7.23 -22.43 8.57
N SER A 148 7.33 -23.73 8.30
CA SER A 148 7.88 -24.74 9.20
C SER A 148 9.37 -24.55 9.51
N GLU A 149 10.13 -23.81 8.69
CA GLU A 149 11.53 -23.47 8.97
C GLU A 149 11.71 -22.25 9.86
N ILE A 150 10.61 -21.53 10.18
CA ILE A 150 10.66 -20.33 11.00
C ILE A 150 10.59 -20.72 12.49
N PRO A 151 11.59 -20.35 13.31
CA PRO A 151 11.59 -20.67 14.74
C PRO A 151 10.36 -20.12 15.47
N ASN A 152 9.76 -20.94 16.33
CA ASN A 152 8.49 -20.68 17.00
C ASN A 152 8.57 -21.07 18.49
N ILE A 153 8.15 -20.16 19.38
CA ILE A 153 8.21 -20.38 20.84
C ILE A 153 7.26 -21.47 21.35
N CYS A 154 6.24 -21.87 20.59
CA CYS A 154 5.36 -22.97 20.98
C CYS A 154 6.03 -24.33 20.77
N GLN A 155 6.93 -24.45 19.79
CA GLN A 155 7.69 -25.68 19.54
C GLN A 155 8.89 -25.80 20.50
N GLN A 156 9.48 -24.67 20.85
CA GLN A 156 10.56 -24.59 21.82
C GLN A 156 10.21 -23.51 22.84
N PRO A 157 9.48 -23.80 23.93
CA PRO A 157 9.17 -22.79 24.93
C PRO A 157 10.43 -22.16 25.53
N PRO A 158 10.45 -20.83 25.78
CA PRO A 158 11.58 -20.18 26.41
C PRO A 158 11.75 -20.70 27.84
N THR A 159 13.00 -20.84 28.29
CA THR A 159 13.28 -21.10 29.71
C THR A 159 13.11 -19.79 30.46
N ILE A 160 12.13 -19.73 31.35
CA ILE A 160 11.82 -18.52 32.13
C ILE A 160 12.18 -18.79 33.59
N SER A 161 12.87 -17.83 34.22
CA SER A 161 13.15 -17.89 35.66
C SER A 161 11.86 -17.91 36.48
N ASP A 162 11.85 -18.61 37.60
CA ASP A 162 10.70 -18.59 38.51
C ASP A 162 10.43 -17.14 38.96
N MET A 163 9.15 -16.74 39.06
CA MET A 163 8.78 -15.36 39.45
C MET A 163 9.44 -14.91 40.77
N LYS A 164 9.55 -15.84 41.74
CA LYS A 164 10.18 -15.59 43.05
C LYS A 164 11.66 -15.25 42.96
N ASP A 165 12.33 -15.56 41.85
CA ASP A 165 13.77 -15.35 41.65
C ASP A 165 14.06 -14.10 40.82
N ILE A 166 13.03 -13.45 40.26
CA ILE A 166 13.18 -12.16 39.60
C ILE A 166 13.55 -11.10 40.64
N ARG A 167 14.63 -10.35 40.36
CA ARG A 167 15.13 -9.23 41.20
C ARG A 167 15.08 -7.89 40.48
N ASP A 168 14.56 -7.85 39.25
CA ASP A 168 14.43 -6.62 38.47
C ASP A 168 13.37 -5.71 39.11
N ARG A 169 13.81 -4.56 39.62
CA ARG A 169 12.93 -3.56 40.24
C ARG A 169 11.98 -2.91 39.23
N ASN A 170 12.27 -3.00 37.94
CA ASN A 170 11.39 -2.52 36.89
C ASN A 170 10.32 -3.54 36.48
N HIS A 171 10.33 -4.74 37.07
CA HIS A 171 9.27 -5.74 36.89
C HIS A 171 8.35 -5.74 38.10
N ILE A 172 7.14 -5.21 37.91
CA ILE A 172 6.13 -5.12 38.95
C ILE A 172 5.13 -6.26 38.81
N PHE A 173 5.03 -7.09 39.85
CA PHE A 173 4.04 -8.15 39.95
C PHE A 173 2.87 -7.68 40.81
N LEU A 174 1.64 -7.81 40.31
CA LEU A 174 0.40 -7.56 41.05
C LEU A 174 -0.19 -8.85 41.65
N ILE A 175 0.50 -9.97 41.46
CA ILE A 175 0.15 -11.31 41.93
C ILE A 175 1.30 -11.91 42.73
N LYS A 176 0.98 -12.82 43.65
CA LYS A 176 2.00 -13.60 44.35
C LYS A 176 2.79 -14.44 43.34
N PRO A 177 4.04 -14.83 43.65
CA PRO A 177 4.79 -15.75 42.80
C PRO A 177 3.95 -16.97 42.42
N PHE A 178 3.68 -17.10 41.13
CA PHE A 178 2.78 -18.10 40.57
C PHE A 178 3.56 -19.02 39.63
N LYS A 179 3.22 -20.30 39.67
CA LYS A 179 3.76 -21.32 38.76
C LYS A 179 2.61 -22.13 38.21
N TYR A 180 2.50 -22.13 36.89
CA TYR A 180 1.47 -22.89 36.20
C TYR A 180 1.76 -24.39 36.29
N ASP A 181 0.73 -25.16 36.64
CA ASP A 181 0.77 -26.61 36.71
C ASP A 181 -0.31 -27.17 35.76
N PRO A 182 0.07 -27.84 34.67
CA PRO A 182 -0.89 -28.45 33.74
C PRO A 182 -1.80 -29.51 34.40
N THR A 183 -1.41 -30.08 35.55
CA THR A 183 -2.20 -31.07 36.29
C THR A 183 -3.25 -30.44 37.21
N ASP A 184 -3.07 -29.16 37.54
CA ASP A 184 -4.05 -28.32 38.25
C ASP A 184 -4.36 -27.08 37.40
N PRO A 185 -5.02 -27.28 36.24
CA PRO A 185 -5.23 -26.22 35.27
C PRO A 185 -6.22 -25.17 35.76
N ASP A 186 -6.88 -25.37 36.91
CA ASP A 186 -7.88 -24.48 37.50
C ASP A 186 -7.30 -23.54 38.58
N ARG A 187 -6.06 -23.78 39.04
CA ARG A 187 -5.38 -22.93 40.03
C ARG A 187 -5.32 -21.47 39.63
N GLU A 188 -5.92 -20.60 40.45
CA GLU A 188 -5.92 -19.14 40.22
C GLU A 188 -4.66 -18.45 40.77
N PRO A 189 -4.12 -17.43 40.05
CA PRO A 189 -3.11 -16.55 40.61
C PRO A 189 -3.69 -15.61 41.67
N GLU A 190 -3.11 -15.63 42.87
CA GLU A 190 -3.56 -14.80 43.99
C GLU A 190 -3.00 -13.37 43.93
N PRO A 191 -3.78 -12.34 44.31
CA PRO A 191 -3.27 -10.97 44.41
C PRO A 191 -2.13 -10.81 45.43
N LEU A 192 -1.16 -9.94 45.12
CA LEU A 192 -0.04 -9.63 46.01
C LEU A 192 -0.36 -8.44 46.91
N TYR A 193 -0.85 -8.72 48.12
CA TYR A 193 -1.11 -7.70 49.14
C TYR A 193 0.14 -7.34 49.95
N GLU A 194 0.29 -6.06 50.30
CA GLU A 194 1.24 -5.63 51.33
C GLU A 194 0.54 -5.70 52.70
N ASN A 195 1.13 -6.44 53.64
CA ASN A 195 0.57 -6.66 54.99
C ASN A 195 -0.88 -7.19 55.02
N GLY A 196 -1.33 -7.86 53.95
CA GLY A 196 -2.66 -8.46 53.87
C GLY A 196 -3.80 -7.48 53.55
N THR A 197 -3.51 -6.23 53.20
CA THR A 197 -4.50 -5.20 52.89
C THR A 197 -4.28 -4.57 51.52
N TYR A 198 -5.34 -4.03 50.92
CA TYR A 198 -5.25 -3.20 49.71
C TYR A 198 -4.36 -1.98 49.96
N VAL A 199 -3.48 -1.67 49.00
CA VAL A 199 -2.61 -0.49 49.03
C VAL A 199 -3.20 0.56 48.11
N ASP A 200 -3.66 1.69 48.68
CA ASP A 200 -4.20 2.79 47.89
C ASP A 200 -3.08 3.77 47.47
N GLU A 201 -3.02 4.07 46.16
CA GLU A 201 -2.06 5.01 45.58
C GLU A 201 -2.79 5.99 44.65
N TRP A 202 -2.67 7.29 44.94
CA TRP A 202 -3.30 8.37 44.18
C TRP A 202 -2.27 9.42 43.75
N ASP A 203 -1.19 8.97 43.13
CA ASP A 203 -0.08 9.79 42.68
C ASP A 203 -0.06 9.94 41.15
N GLN A 204 1.09 10.32 40.59
CA GLN A 204 1.29 10.45 39.17
C GLN A 204 1.81 9.16 38.52
N ASP A 205 2.42 8.25 39.29
CA ASP A 205 3.12 7.08 38.77
C ASP A 205 2.22 5.84 38.69
N ASN A 206 1.04 5.90 39.30
CA ASN A 206 0.08 4.83 39.38
C ASN A 206 -1.28 5.21 38.77
N VAL A 207 -2.02 4.19 38.32
CA VAL A 207 -3.40 4.36 37.83
C VAL A 207 -4.28 4.90 38.96
N ARG A 208 -5.10 5.91 38.67
CA ARG A 208 -6.14 6.37 39.61
C ARG A 208 -7.32 5.40 39.61
N LEU A 209 -7.37 4.50 40.60
CA LEU A 209 -8.49 3.56 40.76
C LEU A 209 -9.73 4.23 41.38
N PRO A 210 -10.95 3.78 41.02
CA PRO A 210 -12.18 4.40 41.50
C PRO A 210 -12.44 4.17 43.00
N CYS A 211 -11.82 3.14 43.59
CA CYS A 211 -11.92 2.80 45.01
C CYS A 211 -11.02 3.64 45.93
N SER A 212 -10.22 4.55 45.36
CA SER A 212 -9.33 5.39 46.17
C SER A 212 -10.10 6.34 47.07
N GLN A 213 -9.64 6.46 48.32
CA GLN A 213 -10.17 7.43 49.29
C GLN A 213 -9.92 8.89 48.89
N PHE A 214 -9.04 9.13 47.91
CA PHE A 214 -8.75 10.46 47.41
C PHE A 214 -9.67 10.87 46.25
N TYR A 215 -10.52 9.96 45.77
CA TYR A 215 -11.50 10.27 44.74
C TYR A 215 -12.78 10.86 45.35
N ILE A 216 -12.76 12.17 45.57
CA ILE A 216 -13.87 12.92 46.19
C ILE A 216 -14.64 13.79 45.18
N THR A 217 -15.93 13.97 45.41
CA THR A 217 -16.77 14.91 44.65
C THR A 217 -16.49 16.36 45.05
N LYS A 218 -17.03 17.33 44.30
CA LYS A 218 -16.93 18.76 44.64
C LYS A 218 -17.48 19.10 46.03
N ASN A 219 -18.41 18.30 46.54
CA ASN A 219 -19.05 18.49 47.83
C ASN A 219 -18.35 17.70 48.95
N GLY A 220 -17.18 17.10 48.69
CA GLY A 220 -16.39 16.34 49.66
C GLY A 220 -16.87 14.90 49.90
N THR A 221 -17.88 14.42 49.18
CA THR A 221 -18.36 13.02 49.29
C THR A 221 -17.38 12.07 48.62
N GLN A 222 -17.11 10.93 49.24
CA GLN A 222 -16.35 9.83 48.63
C GLN A 222 -17.08 9.31 47.39
N ARG A 223 -16.43 9.40 46.22
CA ARG A 223 -17.02 8.97 44.96
C ARG A 223 -17.28 7.47 44.95
N TRP A 224 -16.40 6.70 45.58
CA TRP A 224 -16.53 5.25 45.67
C TRP A 224 -17.84 4.82 46.34
N SER A 225 -18.31 5.54 47.37
CA SER A 225 -19.58 5.23 48.03
C SER A 225 -20.80 5.38 47.09
N ILE A 226 -20.76 6.36 46.19
CA ILE A 226 -21.81 6.55 45.16
C ILE A 226 -21.74 5.38 44.18
N ILE A 227 -20.54 5.10 43.64
CA ILE A 227 -20.31 4.01 42.69
C ILE A 227 -20.76 2.66 43.28
N GLN A 228 -20.41 2.37 44.53
CA GLN A 228 -20.83 1.15 45.22
C GLN A 228 -22.35 1.06 45.34
N GLY A 229 -23.03 2.15 45.71
CA GLY A 229 -24.49 2.19 45.81
C GLY A 229 -25.17 1.89 44.47
N SER A 230 -24.77 2.58 43.40
CA SER A 230 -25.34 2.41 42.07
C SER A 230 -25.08 1.02 41.50
N LEU A 231 -23.84 0.52 41.60
CA LEU A 231 -23.48 -0.81 41.10
C LEU A 231 -24.15 -1.93 41.90
N THR A 232 -24.28 -1.80 43.22
CA THR A 232 -24.99 -2.80 44.04
C THR A 232 -26.47 -2.86 43.67
N LYS A 233 -27.10 -1.71 43.44
CA LYS A 233 -28.49 -1.65 42.95
C LYS A 233 -28.62 -2.36 41.59
N LEU A 234 -27.75 -2.04 40.64
CA LEU A 234 -27.79 -2.66 39.30
C LEU A 234 -27.50 -4.16 39.34
N GLN A 235 -26.54 -4.59 40.16
CA GLN A 235 -26.23 -6.01 40.37
C GLN A 235 -27.46 -6.77 40.88
N HIS A 236 -28.14 -6.23 41.91
CA HIS A 236 -29.35 -6.85 42.46
C HIS A 236 -30.48 -6.93 41.42
N LEU A 237 -30.67 -5.88 40.62
CA LEU A 237 -31.64 -5.90 39.52
C LEU A 237 -31.30 -6.95 38.46
N ALA A 238 -30.02 -7.12 38.12
CA ALA A 238 -29.57 -8.14 37.18
C ALA A 238 -29.82 -9.56 37.73
N GLU A 239 -29.44 -9.82 38.98
CA GLU A 239 -29.64 -11.11 39.66
C GLU A 239 -31.11 -11.49 39.83
N THR A 240 -32.00 -10.51 39.97
CA THR A 240 -33.44 -10.71 40.05
C THR A 240 -34.14 -10.70 38.69
N HIS A 241 -33.38 -10.62 37.58
CA HIS A 241 -33.90 -10.55 36.21
C HIS A 241 -34.81 -9.33 35.95
N MET A 242 -34.61 -8.24 36.69
CA MET A 242 -35.37 -6.99 36.60
C MET A 242 -34.60 -5.83 35.96
N ALA A 243 -33.31 -5.99 35.65
CA ALA A 243 -32.49 -4.95 35.05
C ALA A 243 -32.98 -4.57 33.65
N THR A 244 -33.05 -3.27 33.39
CA THR A 244 -33.40 -2.69 32.08
C THR A 244 -32.23 -1.93 31.47
N MET A 245 -32.35 -1.58 30.18
CA MET A 245 -31.39 -0.69 29.53
C MET A 245 -31.30 0.68 30.25
N GLU A 246 -32.41 1.19 30.79
CA GLU A 246 -32.40 2.48 31.49
C GLU A 246 -31.60 2.39 32.80
N ASP A 247 -31.71 1.29 33.55
CA ASP A 247 -30.91 1.07 34.76
C ASP A 247 -29.40 1.06 34.44
N ILE A 248 -29.00 0.49 33.30
CA ILE A 248 -27.60 0.51 32.84
C ILE A 248 -27.15 1.94 32.53
N LYS A 249 -27.95 2.72 31.80
CA LYS A 249 -27.63 4.12 31.46
C LYS A 249 -27.50 4.97 32.72
N GLU A 250 -28.51 4.92 33.60
CA GLU A 250 -28.52 5.65 34.86
C GLU A 250 -27.29 5.31 35.71
N THR A 251 -26.95 4.02 35.82
CA THR A 251 -25.80 3.57 36.61
C THR A 251 -24.48 4.10 36.03
N ILE A 252 -24.29 4.02 34.71
CA ILE A 252 -23.07 4.53 34.05
C ILE A 252 -22.95 6.05 34.26
N GLU A 253 -24.04 6.80 34.05
CA GLU A 253 -24.05 8.26 34.19
C GLU A 253 -23.85 8.71 35.64
N GLU A 254 -24.46 8.03 36.61
CA GLU A 254 -24.31 8.30 38.04
C GLU A 254 -22.89 8.03 38.50
N CYS A 255 -22.32 6.87 38.12
CA CYS A 255 -20.95 6.49 38.43
C CYS A 255 -19.93 7.45 37.81
N ALA A 256 -20.10 7.82 36.54
CA ALA A 256 -19.20 8.74 35.84
C ALA A 256 -19.42 10.22 36.21
N GLY A 257 -20.62 10.57 36.68
CA GLY A 257 -20.97 11.92 37.11
C GLY A 257 -21.24 12.87 35.95
N ARG A 258 -21.64 12.32 34.82
CA ARG A 258 -21.93 13.04 33.58
C ARG A 258 -22.78 12.20 32.65
N LYS A 259 -23.47 12.87 31.72
CA LYS A 259 -24.31 12.23 30.72
C LYS A 259 -23.53 11.71 29.51
N TYR A 260 -24.04 10.65 28.90
CA TYR A 260 -23.51 10.06 27.67
C TYR A 260 -24.63 9.72 26.69
N GLU A 261 -24.26 9.51 25.43
CA GLU A 261 -25.18 8.91 24.46
C GLU A 261 -24.92 7.40 24.37
N PHE A 262 -26.00 6.63 24.13
CA PHE A 262 -26.00 5.17 24.13
C PHE A 262 -26.55 4.56 22.83
N ASN A 263 -26.55 5.35 21.75
CA ASN A 263 -27.08 5.02 20.41
C ASN A 263 -26.32 3.90 19.66
N CYS A 264 -25.33 3.24 20.27
CA CYS A 264 -24.84 1.92 19.84
C CYS A 264 -25.14 0.82 20.86
N LEU A 265 -25.02 1.09 22.16
CA LEU A 265 -25.27 0.09 23.21
C LEU A 265 -26.74 -0.33 23.28
N GLU A 266 -27.64 0.64 23.20
CA GLU A 266 -29.09 0.41 23.29
C GLU A 266 -29.62 -0.42 22.10
N PRO A 267 -29.31 -0.09 20.83
CA PRO A 267 -29.68 -0.95 19.70
C PRO A 267 -29.05 -2.35 19.78
N LEU A 268 -27.80 -2.48 20.24
CA LEU A 268 -27.18 -3.79 20.43
C LEU A 268 -28.03 -4.68 21.35
N LEU A 269 -28.41 -4.17 22.52
CA LEU A 269 -29.15 -4.95 23.50
C LEU A 269 -30.63 -5.12 23.14
N ASN A 270 -31.27 -4.14 22.52
CA ASN A 270 -32.72 -4.16 22.26
C ASN A 270 -33.11 -4.71 20.88
N GLU A 271 -32.28 -4.51 19.87
CA GLU A 271 -32.62 -4.78 18.46
C GLU A 271 -31.74 -5.88 17.84
N VAL A 272 -30.46 -5.95 18.21
CA VAL A 272 -29.49 -6.86 17.56
C VAL A 272 -29.38 -8.20 18.28
N TYR A 273 -29.35 -8.22 19.61
CA TYR A 273 -29.36 -9.47 20.37
C TYR A 273 -30.71 -10.17 20.28
N SER A 274 -30.66 -11.50 20.12
CA SER A 274 -31.82 -12.36 20.31
C SER A 274 -32.34 -12.26 21.74
N ALA A 275 -33.58 -12.71 21.96
CA ALA A 275 -34.19 -12.69 23.29
C ALA A 275 -33.34 -13.43 24.34
N ASP A 276 -32.72 -14.56 23.96
CA ASP A 276 -31.87 -15.37 24.84
C ASP A 276 -30.52 -14.70 25.12
N GLU A 277 -29.87 -14.12 24.11
CA GLU A 277 -28.62 -13.36 24.30
C GLU A 277 -28.85 -12.14 25.18
N ARG A 278 -29.95 -11.41 24.96
CA ARG A 278 -30.33 -10.27 25.78
C ARG A 278 -30.62 -10.68 27.21
N ALA A 279 -31.41 -11.74 27.43
CA ALA A 279 -31.73 -12.22 28.76
C ALA A 279 -30.47 -12.67 29.51
N ARG A 280 -29.56 -13.37 28.83
CA ARG A 280 -28.27 -13.80 29.39
C ARG A 280 -27.38 -12.61 29.74
N PHE A 281 -27.31 -11.61 28.86
CA PHE A 281 -26.56 -10.40 29.12
C PHE A 281 -27.11 -9.64 30.33
N MET A 282 -28.41 -9.34 30.34
CA MET A 282 -29.06 -8.52 31.37
C MET A 282 -29.04 -9.16 32.77
N SER A 283 -29.02 -10.50 32.84
CA SER A 283 -29.00 -11.21 34.12
C SER A 283 -27.59 -11.59 34.55
N THR A 284 -26.96 -12.50 33.79
CA THR A 284 -25.73 -13.17 34.21
C THR A 284 -24.49 -12.34 33.90
N VAL A 285 -24.37 -11.83 32.68
CA VAL A 285 -23.18 -11.07 32.28
C VAL A 285 -23.10 -9.76 33.05
N LEU A 286 -24.19 -9.01 33.08
CA LEU A 286 -24.26 -7.71 33.76
C LEU A 286 -23.99 -7.82 35.26
N SER A 287 -24.60 -8.78 35.96
CA SER A 287 -24.33 -8.99 37.40
C SER A 287 -22.85 -9.25 37.66
N ASN A 288 -22.21 -10.08 36.85
CA ASN A 288 -20.79 -10.39 37.01
C ASN A 288 -19.89 -9.19 36.66
N ILE A 289 -20.23 -8.37 35.66
CA ILE A 289 -19.51 -7.12 35.40
C ILE A 289 -19.62 -6.19 36.63
N CYS A 290 -20.81 -6.05 37.23
CA CYS A 290 -20.98 -5.29 38.48
C CYS A 290 -20.11 -5.86 39.61
N SER A 291 -20.14 -7.18 39.81
CA SER A 291 -19.35 -7.87 40.85
C SER A 291 -17.84 -7.66 40.67
N LEU A 292 -17.34 -7.76 39.44
CA LEU A 292 -15.94 -7.51 39.10
C LEU A 292 -15.51 -6.07 39.39
N ALA A 293 -16.37 -5.09 39.07
CA ALA A 293 -16.10 -3.68 39.34
C ALA A 293 -16.17 -3.36 40.84
N LEU A 294 -17.18 -3.87 41.56
CA LEU A 294 -17.39 -3.66 42.99
C LEU A 294 -16.25 -4.22 43.86
N ASN A 295 -15.61 -5.30 43.41
CA ASN A 295 -14.53 -5.96 44.13
C ASN A 295 -13.13 -5.59 43.60
N VAL A 296 -12.98 -4.46 42.90
CA VAL A 296 -11.68 -4.04 42.33
C VAL A 296 -10.58 -3.92 43.38
N ASP A 297 -10.88 -3.46 44.59
CA ASP A 297 -9.95 -3.37 45.74
C ASP A 297 -9.55 -4.73 46.32
N LYS A 298 -10.38 -5.77 46.14
CA LYS A 298 -10.12 -7.16 46.55
C LYS A 298 -9.45 -8.00 45.45
N ILE A 299 -9.52 -7.56 44.20
CA ILE A 299 -8.96 -8.27 43.05
C ILE A 299 -7.60 -7.64 42.68
N CYS A 300 -7.55 -6.32 42.59
CA CYS A 300 -6.33 -5.55 42.39
C CYS A 300 -5.80 -5.12 43.75
N SER A 301 -4.76 -5.79 44.26
CA SER A 301 -4.20 -5.52 45.58
C SER A 301 -3.58 -4.12 45.73
N ARG A 302 -3.32 -3.46 44.59
CA ARG A 302 -2.89 -2.06 44.47
C ARG A 302 -3.23 -1.55 43.06
N PRO A 303 -3.23 -0.22 42.85
CA PRO A 303 -3.27 0.34 41.51
C PRO A 303 -2.11 -0.14 40.62
N PRO A 304 -2.38 -0.57 39.37
CA PRO A 304 -1.32 -0.85 38.42
C PRO A 304 -0.46 0.40 38.17
N PRO A 305 0.87 0.29 38.11
CA PRO A 305 1.71 1.43 37.77
C PRO A 305 1.64 1.79 36.30
N LEU A 306 1.81 3.07 36.00
CA LEU A 306 1.85 3.59 34.63
C LEU A 306 3.17 3.26 33.93
N LEU A 307 3.08 2.94 32.65
CA LEU A 307 4.18 2.69 31.73
C LEU A 307 4.48 3.98 30.95
N ARG A 308 5.18 4.89 31.63
CA ARG A 308 5.54 6.25 31.18
C ARG A 308 6.60 6.26 30.07
N ILE A 309 6.64 7.35 29.29
CA ILE A 309 7.69 7.61 28.29
C ILE A 309 9.08 7.50 28.93
N GLY A 310 9.99 6.82 28.22
CA GLY A 310 11.37 6.60 28.66
C GLY A 310 11.54 5.47 29.68
N SER A 311 10.46 4.83 30.13
CA SER A 311 10.55 3.73 31.09
C SER A 311 10.81 2.38 30.40
N ASN A 312 11.68 1.59 31.02
CA ASN A 312 11.90 0.18 30.69
C ASN A 312 11.25 -0.69 31.78
N ARG A 313 9.91 -0.74 31.81
CA ARG A 313 9.13 -1.30 32.92
C ARG A 313 8.16 -2.38 32.44
N THR A 314 7.92 -3.37 33.28
CA THR A 314 6.96 -4.46 33.05
C THR A 314 5.94 -4.49 34.19
N VAL A 315 4.67 -4.68 33.86
CA VAL A 315 3.57 -4.96 34.80
C VAL A 315 3.00 -6.33 34.50
N THR A 316 3.00 -7.22 35.48
CA THR A 316 2.44 -8.57 35.37
C THR A 316 1.26 -8.72 36.32
N MET A 317 0.13 -9.18 35.79
CA MET A 317 -1.15 -9.29 36.51
C MET A 317 -1.90 -10.56 36.08
N SER A 318 -2.90 -10.99 36.85
CA SER A 318 -3.78 -12.08 36.42
C SER A 318 -4.80 -11.61 35.38
N GLN A 319 -5.33 -12.53 34.58
CA GLN A 319 -6.46 -12.22 33.70
C GLN A 319 -7.70 -11.78 34.49
N LYS A 320 -7.92 -12.29 35.72
CA LYS A 320 -8.96 -11.83 36.64
C LYS A 320 -8.81 -10.36 37.04
N GLN A 321 -7.57 -9.89 37.26
CA GLN A 321 -7.29 -8.47 37.50
C GLN A 321 -7.61 -7.62 36.26
N ALA A 322 -7.23 -8.08 35.06
CA ALA A 322 -7.60 -7.42 33.82
C ALA A 322 -9.13 -7.34 33.64
N ALA A 323 -9.87 -8.42 33.92
CA ALA A 323 -11.32 -8.45 33.89
C ALA A 323 -11.97 -7.42 34.83
N SER A 324 -11.48 -7.30 36.06
CA SER A 324 -11.97 -6.30 37.02
C SER A 324 -11.72 -4.86 36.53
N LEU A 325 -10.53 -4.58 35.97
CA LEU A 325 -10.22 -3.28 35.40
C LEU A 325 -11.05 -2.97 34.13
N LEU A 326 -11.34 -3.97 33.30
CA LEU A 326 -12.24 -3.80 32.14
C LEU A 326 -13.69 -3.58 32.58
N ALA A 327 -14.14 -4.21 33.66
CA ALA A 327 -15.44 -3.93 34.24
C ALA A 327 -15.52 -2.48 34.75
N CYS A 328 -14.44 -1.96 35.34
CA CYS A 328 -14.35 -0.52 35.65
C CYS A 328 -14.40 0.37 34.39
N ALA A 329 -13.76 -0.05 33.29
CA ALA A 329 -13.83 0.68 32.02
C ALA A 329 -15.24 0.70 31.41
N PHE A 330 -15.98 -0.41 31.52
CA PHE A 330 -17.38 -0.52 31.08
C PHE A 330 -18.26 0.53 31.76
N PHE A 331 -18.16 0.65 33.09
CA PHE A 331 -18.89 1.67 33.86
C PHE A 331 -18.25 3.07 33.82
N CYS A 332 -17.22 3.26 33.00
CA CYS A 332 -16.52 4.54 32.82
C CYS A 332 -15.93 5.12 34.12
N LEU A 333 -15.38 4.26 34.98
CA LEU A 333 -14.98 4.61 36.34
C LEU A 333 -13.60 5.27 36.45
N PHE A 334 -12.79 5.28 35.39
CA PHE A 334 -11.43 5.84 35.47
C PHE A 334 -11.47 7.37 35.41
N PRO A 335 -11.10 8.07 36.50
CA PRO A 335 -11.22 9.52 36.60
C PRO A 335 -10.14 10.22 35.77
N ARG A 336 -10.44 11.45 35.34
CA ARG A 336 -9.51 12.34 34.61
C ARG A 336 -9.04 11.81 33.25
N ARG A 337 -9.60 10.70 32.73
CA ARG A 337 -9.24 10.11 31.43
C ARG A 337 -10.05 10.63 30.23
N PHE A 338 -11.02 11.51 30.47
CA PHE A 338 -11.92 12.02 29.44
C PHE A 338 -11.39 13.24 28.68
N ASN A 339 -10.49 14.01 29.29
CA ASN A 339 -10.01 15.26 28.73
C ASN A 339 -8.59 15.05 28.21
N GLN A 340 -8.42 15.03 26.89
CA GLN A 340 -7.12 14.98 26.22
C GLN A 340 -6.64 16.37 25.78
N LYS A 341 -7.22 17.45 26.33
CA LYS A 341 -6.71 18.81 26.09
C LYS A 341 -5.28 18.93 26.60
N VAL A 342 -4.49 19.72 25.88
CA VAL A 342 -3.11 20.06 26.26
C VAL A 342 -3.08 20.63 27.68
N GLY A 343 -2.15 20.14 28.48
CA GLY A 343 -1.97 20.48 29.90
C GLY A 343 -2.83 19.68 30.87
N SER A 344 -3.62 18.70 30.40
CA SER A 344 -4.31 17.75 31.28
C SER A 344 -3.38 16.63 31.75
N GLU A 345 -3.65 16.08 32.94
CA GLU A 345 -2.80 15.06 33.57
C GLU A 345 -2.54 13.83 32.67
N TYR A 346 -3.55 13.42 31.90
CA TYR A 346 -3.52 12.24 31.04
C TYR A 346 -3.50 12.60 29.55
N GLU A 347 -3.00 13.78 29.17
CA GLU A 347 -2.93 14.22 27.75
C GLU A 347 -2.20 13.23 26.83
N ASN A 348 -1.25 12.47 27.40
CA ASN A 348 -0.41 11.52 26.67
C ASN A 348 -0.94 10.07 26.73
N TYR A 349 -2.19 9.86 27.15
CA TYR A 349 -2.83 8.54 27.26
C TYR A 349 -4.12 8.45 26.43
N GLN A 350 -4.49 7.23 26.06
CA GLN A 350 -5.82 6.95 25.54
C GLN A 350 -6.88 7.00 26.65
N ASN A 351 -8.12 7.25 26.25
CA ASN A 351 -9.26 7.06 27.14
C ASN A 351 -9.60 5.55 27.22
N PRO A 352 -9.50 4.91 28.39
CA PRO A 352 -9.84 3.50 28.55
C PRO A 352 -11.35 3.29 28.79
N ASN A 353 -12.11 4.34 29.11
CA ASN A 353 -13.54 4.23 29.41
C ASN A 353 -14.37 3.97 28.15
N PHE A 354 -15.41 3.15 28.25
CA PHE A 354 -16.21 2.69 27.11
C PHE A 354 -17.23 3.71 26.60
N ASN A 355 -17.27 4.92 27.17
CA ASN A 355 -18.25 5.93 26.83
C ASN A 355 -18.34 6.21 25.32
N THR A 356 -17.21 6.29 24.60
CA THR A 356 -17.20 6.54 23.14
C THR A 356 -17.60 5.31 22.32
N LEU A 357 -17.47 4.12 22.90
CA LEU A 357 -17.85 2.85 22.27
C LEU A 357 -19.38 2.68 22.28
N PHE A 358 -20.03 3.16 23.35
CA PHE A 358 -21.49 3.19 23.47
C PHE A 358 -22.17 4.21 22.54
N GLN A 359 -21.40 5.18 22.04
CA GLN A 359 -21.85 6.27 21.17
C GLN A 359 -21.70 5.92 19.68
N GLY A 360 -22.59 6.42 18.83
CA GLY A 360 -22.60 6.34 17.38
C GLY A 360 -22.10 7.62 16.72
N GLY A 361 -21.89 7.57 15.40
CA GLY A 361 -21.50 8.75 14.62
C GLY A 361 -22.66 9.73 14.42
N ARG A 362 -22.36 10.91 13.83
CA ARG A 362 -23.33 11.98 13.53
C ARG A 362 -24.55 11.54 12.69
N THR A 363 -24.50 10.36 12.06
CA THR A 363 -25.52 9.80 11.17
C THR A 363 -26.32 8.63 11.77
N GLY A 364 -26.18 8.33 13.07
CA GLY A 364 -26.80 7.15 13.69
C GLY A 364 -25.90 5.90 13.66
N GLY A 365 -26.34 4.85 14.38
CA GLY A 365 -25.56 3.68 14.83
C GLY A 365 -24.49 3.15 13.86
N SER A 366 -23.28 2.93 14.38
CA SER A 366 -22.16 2.38 13.62
C SER A 366 -22.16 0.86 13.75
N THR A 367 -22.51 0.16 12.67
CA THR A 367 -22.66 -1.32 12.67
C THR A 367 -21.41 -2.02 13.17
N TRP A 368 -20.21 -1.61 12.76
CA TRP A 368 -18.97 -2.21 13.22
C TRP A 368 -18.63 -1.90 14.69
N LYS A 369 -19.13 -0.78 15.28
CA LYS A 369 -19.00 -0.57 16.74
C LYS A 369 -19.84 -1.57 17.52
N ILE A 370 -21.05 -1.88 17.04
CA ILE A 370 -21.90 -2.93 17.61
C ILE A 370 -21.16 -4.27 17.58
N GLU A 371 -20.54 -4.62 16.46
CA GLU A 371 -19.75 -5.85 16.32
C GLU A 371 -18.50 -5.88 17.23
N LYS A 372 -17.84 -4.74 17.45
CA LYS A 372 -16.77 -4.61 18.47
C LYS A 372 -17.28 -4.87 19.88
N MET A 373 -18.45 -4.31 20.23
CA MET A 373 -19.08 -4.55 21.53
C MET A 373 -19.47 -6.02 21.69
N LYS A 374 -19.96 -6.70 20.64
CA LYS A 374 -20.22 -8.14 20.69
C LYS A 374 -18.97 -8.92 21.08
N CYS A 375 -17.80 -8.60 20.50
CA CYS A 375 -16.55 -9.26 20.89
C CYS A 375 -16.19 -9.04 22.37
N ILE A 376 -16.32 -7.81 22.87
CA ILE A 376 -16.01 -7.47 24.27
C ILE A 376 -17.03 -8.08 25.24
N PHE A 377 -18.31 -8.09 24.89
CA PHE A 377 -19.37 -8.68 25.71
C PHE A 377 -19.31 -10.20 25.69
N HIS A 378 -18.86 -10.79 24.58
CA HIS A 378 -18.53 -12.21 24.51
C HIS A 378 -17.36 -12.57 25.43
N TYR A 379 -16.34 -11.72 25.54
CA TYR A 379 -15.30 -11.87 26.56
C TYR A 379 -15.89 -11.85 27.98
N PHE A 380 -16.72 -10.84 28.30
CA PHE A 380 -17.37 -10.79 29.62
C PHE A 380 -18.21 -12.04 29.89
N TYR A 381 -18.97 -12.50 28.90
CA TYR A 381 -19.73 -13.74 28.97
C TYR A 381 -18.83 -14.96 29.25
N ARG A 382 -17.75 -15.16 28.49
CA ARG A 382 -16.79 -16.26 28.71
C ARG A 382 -16.21 -16.28 30.12
N ILE A 383 -15.84 -15.11 30.65
CA ILE A 383 -15.28 -15.03 32.01
C ILE A 383 -16.34 -15.20 33.11
N THR A 384 -17.63 -15.03 32.79
CA THR A 384 -18.71 -15.36 33.73
C THR A 384 -18.91 -16.87 33.90
N GLU A 385 -18.67 -17.65 32.85
CA GLU A 385 -18.76 -19.11 32.91
C GLU A 385 -17.56 -19.72 33.61
N LYS A 386 -16.37 -19.22 33.28
CA LYS A 386 -15.11 -19.65 33.89
C LYS A 386 -14.14 -18.48 33.93
N ILE A 387 -13.84 -18.01 35.14
CA ILE A 387 -12.85 -16.96 35.34
C ILE A 387 -11.50 -17.44 34.79
N PRO A 388 -10.83 -16.66 33.91
CA PRO A 388 -9.53 -17.04 33.40
C PRO A 388 -8.49 -16.99 34.52
N ASN A 389 -7.69 -18.05 34.59
CA ASN A 389 -6.65 -18.27 35.61
C ASN A 389 -5.22 -18.11 35.07
N GLY A 390 -5.08 -17.53 33.88
CA GLY A 390 -3.79 -17.19 33.33
C GLY A 390 -3.24 -15.87 33.87
N VAL A 391 -2.03 -15.59 33.42
CA VAL A 391 -1.28 -14.38 33.73
C VAL A 391 -1.02 -13.62 32.44
N ILE A 392 -0.96 -12.30 32.50
CA ILE A 392 -0.60 -11.44 31.37
C ILE A 392 0.48 -10.45 31.79
N SER A 393 1.24 -9.92 30.83
CA SER A 393 2.28 -8.92 31.09
C SER A 393 2.28 -7.82 30.05
N PHE A 394 2.40 -6.58 30.52
CA PHE A 394 2.55 -5.39 29.69
C PHE A 394 3.95 -4.84 29.93
N ARG A 395 4.74 -4.70 28.87
CA ARG A 395 6.10 -4.16 28.98
C ARG A 395 6.28 -2.99 28.04
N ARG A 396 6.72 -1.86 28.58
CA ARG A 396 7.29 -0.78 27.78
C ARG A 396 8.79 -0.97 27.69
N TYR A 397 9.31 -0.85 26.48
CA TYR A 397 10.74 -0.91 26.22
C TYR A 397 11.17 0.30 25.43
N GLN A 398 12.21 0.99 25.91
CA GLN A 398 12.93 2.02 25.19
C GLN A 398 14.32 1.51 24.83
N LEU A 399 14.66 1.55 23.55
CA LEU A 399 15.98 1.26 23.05
C LEU A 399 16.92 2.46 23.30
N PRO A 400 18.01 2.30 24.06
CA PRO A 400 18.96 3.38 24.26
C PRO A 400 19.62 3.82 22.96
N ASP A 401 19.89 5.11 22.78
CA ASP A 401 20.50 5.64 21.56
C ASP A 401 21.88 5.02 21.27
N SER A 402 22.64 4.67 22.32
CA SER A 402 23.93 3.97 22.21
C SER A 402 23.82 2.57 21.60
N CYS A 403 22.62 2.00 21.60
CA CYS A 403 22.30 0.68 21.07
C CYS A 403 21.73 0.73 19.64
N LEU A 404 21.59 1.93 19.05
CA LEU A 404 21.09 2.08 17.68
C LEU A 404 22.15 1.65 16.66
N PRO A 405 21.78 0.84 15.65
CA PRO A 405 22.71 0.45 14.60
C PRO A 405 23.10 1.67 13.75
N LYS A 406 24.37 1.71 13.37
CA LYS A 406 24.79 2.56 12.25
C LYS A 406 24.41 1.86 10.95
N TRP A 407 23.18 2.08 10.50
CA TRP A 407 22.58 1.37 9.35
C TRP A 407 23.46 1.32 8.09
N SER A 408 24.17 2.41 7.76
CA SER A 408 25.06 2.49 6.60
C SER A 408 26.35 1.67 6.72
N GLU A 409 26.72 1.26 7.94
CA GLU A 409 27.91 0.48 8.25
C GLU A 409 27.59 -0.99 8.58
N SER A 410 26.29 -1.37 8.62
CA SER A 410 25.87 -2.72 8.96
C SER A 410 26.31 -3.74 7.91
N LYS A 411 26.74 -4.90 8.39
CA LYS A 411 27.17 -6.05 7.57
C LYS A 411 26.33 -7.30 7.82
N GLU A 412 25.23 -7.17 8.57
CA GLU A 412 24.36 -8.31 8.86
C GLU A 412 23.71 -8.81 7.56
N PRO A 413 23.73 -10.13 7.29
CA PRO A 413 23.05 -10.69 6.13
C PRO A 413 21.54 -10.56 6.29
N LEU A 414 20.82 -10.52 5.16
CA LEU A 414 19.36 -10.58 5.19
C LEU A 414 18.88 -11.90 5.81
N CYS A 415 17.90 -11.82 6.71
CA CYS A 415 17.33 -12.99 7.35
C CYS A 415 16.44 -13.80 6.39
N LYS A 416 16.12 -15.04 6.78
CA LYS A 416 15.07 -15.83 6.13
C LYS A 416 13.74 -15.06 6.15
N ILE A 417 12.98 -15.17 5.06
CA ILE A 417 11.64 -14.58 4.94
C ILE A 417 10.65 -15.62 4.41
N HIS A 418 9.44 -15.63 4.94
CA HIS A 418 8.27 -16.34 4.40
C HIS A 418 7.21 -15.30 4.06
N ILE A 419 6.65 -15.33 2.85
CA ILE A 419 5.67 -14.34 2.38
C ILE A 419 4.43 -15.08 1.90
N THR A 420 3.27 -14.74 2.45
CA THR A 420 1.99 -15.39 2.11
C THR A 420 0.85 -14.38 2.07
N LYS A 421 -0.20 -14.71 1.32
CA LYS A 421 -1.43 -13.91 1.21
C LYS A 421 -2.61 -14.49 2.00
N ASN A 422 -2.54 -15.76 2.41
CA ASN A 422 -3.68 -16.59 2.82
C ASN A 422 -3.93 -16.64 4.33
N LYS A 423 -3.11 -15.98 5.16
CA LYS A 423 -3.24 -15.98 6.62
C LYS A 423 -3.32 -14.57 7.19
N THR A 424 -3.78 -14.43 8.43
CA THR A 424 -3.71 -13.20 9.21
C THR A 424 -2.60 -13.30 10.27
N ILE A 425 -2.18 -12.18 10.87
CA ILE A 425 -1.06 -12.15 11.81
C ILE A 425 -1.41 -12.98 13.06
N GLU A 426 -2.64 -12.85 13.54
CA GLU A 426 -3.19 -13.51 14.71
C GLU A 426 -3.27 -15.03 14.58
N ASP A 427 -3.34 -15.56 13.36
CA ASP A 427 -3.38 -16.99 13.10
C ASP A 427 -1.96 -17.62 13.12
N ILE A 428 -0.90 -16.79 13.12
CA ILE A 428 0.49 -17.25 13.17
C ILE A 428 0.93 -17.38 14.63
N VAL A 429 0.61 -18.53 15.24
CA VAL A 429 0.87 -18.82 16.65
C VAL A 429 2.37 -18.94 16.97
N GLY A 430 2.80 -18.36 18.10
CA GLY A 430 4.14 -18.51 18.67
C GLY A 430 5.30 -17.78 17.95
N LEU A 431 4.96 -16.88 17.03
CA LEU A 431 5.84 -15.83 16.55
C LEU A 431 5.61 -14.53 17.34
N LEU A 432 6.53 -13.56 17.23
CA LEU A 432 6.23 -12.19 17.66
C LEU A 432 5.27 -11.55 16.66
N GLN A 433 4.03 -11.33 17.08
CA GLN A 433 2.97 -10.76 16.26
C GLN A 433 3.02 -9.22 16.33
N VAL A 434 3.03 -8.57 15.17
CA VAL A 434 3.05 -7.10 15.09
C VAL A 434 1.63 -6.55 15.11
N ASP A 435 1.38 -5.64 16.03
CA ASP A 435 0.23 -4.74 16.01
C ASP A 435 0.63 -3.44 15.29
N PHE A 436 -0.10 -3.09 14.23
CA PHE A 436 0.10 -1.90 13.40
C PHE A 436 -0.45 -0.66 14.11
N ALA A 437 0.17 -0.37 15.24
CA ALA A 437 -0.39 0.51 16.23
C ALA A 437 -0.51 1.98 15.80
N ASN A 438 -1.40 2.70 16.45
CA ASN A 438 -1.26 4.12 16.64
C ASN A 438 -0.22 4.39 17.75
N LYS A 439 0.45 5.55 17.70
CA LYS A 439 1.37 5.96 18.79
C LYS A 439 0.65 6.03 20.15
N TYR A 440 -0.66 6.28 20.15
CA TYR A 440 -1.53 6.08 21.29
C TYR A 440 -2.17 4.69 21.17
N ILE A 441 -1.54 3.69 21.79
CA ILE A 441 -1.86 2.27 21.66
C ILE A 441 -3.37 1.97 21.78
N GLY A 442 -3.87 1.12 20.90
CA GLY A 442 -5.30 0.81 20.71
C GLY A 442 -6.03 1.78 19.78
N GLY A 443 -5.37 2.86 19.32
CA GLY A 443 -5.86 3.74 18.26
C GLY A 443 -7.29 4.21 18.49
N GLY A 444 -8.18 3.87 17.54
CA GLY A 444 -9.59 4.21 17.58
C GLY A 444 -10.49 3.13 18.16
N VAL A 445 -9.99 2.20 18.98
CA VAL A 445 -10.76 1.01 19.43
C VAL A 445 -12.02 1.38 20.20
N MET A 446 -11.96 2.42 21.06
CA MET A 446 -13.13 2.98 21.74
C MET A 446 -14.00 3.85 20.82
N GLY A 447 -13.50 4.26 19.67
CA GLY A 447 -14.16 5.13 18.69
C GLY A 447 -14.59 4.38 17.43
N ASP A 448 -14.47 5.03 16.28
CA ASP A 448 -14.85 4.46 14.97
C ASP A 448 -13.77 3.61 14.31
N GLY A 449 -12.57 3.53 14.89
CA GLY A 449 -11.48 2.68 14.41
C GLY A 449 -11.89 1.21 14.39
N CYS A 450 -11.56 0.52 13.30
CA CYS A 450 -11.89 -0.89 13.07
C CYS A 450 -10.94 -1.53 12.05
N VAL A 451 -9.66 -1.18 12.09
CA VAL A 451 -8.62 -1.78 11.24
C VAL A 451 -7.82 -2.80 12.06
N GLN A 452 -6.64 -3.21 11.59
CA GLN A 452 -5.88 -4.31 12.19
C GLN A 452 -5.65 -4.17 13.70
N GLU A 453 -5.26 -2.98 14.20
CA GLU A 453 -5.06 -2.72 15.63
C GLU A 453 -6.36 -2.90 16.41
N GLU A 454 -7.43 -2.19 16.05
CA GLU A 454 -8.68 -2.25 16.82
C GLU A 454 -9.34 -3.63 16.79
N ILE A 455 -9.27 -4.33 15.65
CA ILE A 455 -9.77 -5.70 15.51
C ILE A 455 -9.02 -6.62 16.49
N ARG A 456 -7.68 -6.53 16.51
CA ARG A 456 -6.86 -7.36 17.41
C ARG A 456 -7.21 -7.11 18.88
N PHE A 457 -7.45 -5.85 19.27
CA PHE A 457 -7.80 -5.47 20.63
C PHE A 457 -9.21 -5.96 21.04
N VAL A 458 -10.19 -6.02 20.15
CA VAL A 458 -11.54 -6.51 20.52
C VAL A 458 -11.66 -8.03 20.49
N ILE A 459 -10.87 -8.74 19.68
CA ILE A 459 -10.83 -10.21 19.72
C ILE A 459 -9.96 -10.72 20.88
N CYS A 460 -9.04 -9.89 21.40
CA CYS A 460 -8.25 -10.15 22.61
C CYS A 460 -8.45 -9.02 23.65
N PRO A 461 -9.63 -8.86 24.28
CA PRO A 461 -9.98 -7.68 25.09
C PRO A 461 -9.04 -7.34 26.25
N GLU A 462 -8.28 -8.30 26.75
CA GLU A 462 -7.25 -8.06 27.78
C GLU A 462 -6.19 -7.02 27.33
N MET A 463 -5.96 -6.90 26.01
CA MET A 463 -5.08 -5.88 25.43
C MET A 463 -5.57 -4.45 25.69
N LEU A 464 -6.88 -4.24 25.90
CA LEU A 464 -7.47 -2.92 26.20
C LEU A 464 -6.93 -2.31 27.51
N ILE A 465 -6.38 -3.13 28.42
CA ILE A 465 -5.69 -2.63 29.62
C ILE A 465 -4.48 -1.77 29.26
N SER A 466 -3.87 -1.96 28.09
CA SER A 466 -2.75 -1.11 27.66
C SER A 466 -3.14 0.37 27.49
N LEU A 467 -4.40 0.69 27.17
CA LEU A 467 -4.92 2.08 27.12
C LEU A 467 -4.90 2.72 28.52
N LEU A 468 -5.05 1.91 29.56
CA LEU A 468 -5.00 2.34 30.96
C LEU A 468 -3.55 2.54 31.43
N LEU A 469 -2.60 1.77 30.91
CA LEU A 469 -1.23 1.73 31.43
C LEU A 469 -0.24 2.61 30.65
N CYS A 470 -0.37 2.72 29.33
CA CYS A 470 0.73 3.17 28.47
C CYS A 470 0.59 4.63 28.01
N GLU A 471 1.65 5.42 28.18
CA GLU A 471 1.79 6.70 27.48
C GLU A 471 2.03 6.53 25.99
N VAL A 472 1.82 7.59 25.23
CA VAL A 472 2.17 7.71 23.81
C VAL A 472 3.57 7.18 23.53
N ILE A 473 3.69 6.31 22.53
CA ILE A 473 4.91 5.59 22.17
C ILE A 473 5.86 6.52 21.39
N GLN A 474 7.12 6.61 21.80
CA GLN A 474 8.18 7.39 21.12
C GLN A 474 8.87 6.58 20.01
N PRO A 475 9.61 7.23 19.08
CA PRO A 475 10.24 6.53 17.94
C PRO A 475 11.17 5.36 18.29
N ASN A 476 11.84 5.40 19.43
CA ASN A 476 12.74 4.35 19.94
C ASN A 476 12.09 3.49 21.04
N GLU A 477 10.76 3.43 21.08
CA GLU A 477 10.01 2.62 22.04
C GLU A 477 9.11 1.58 21.38
N GLY A 478 8.80 0.52 22.11
CA GLY A 478 7.77 -0.46 21.78
C GLY A 478 7.03 -0.93 23.03
N VAL A 479 5.77 -1.34 22.87
CA VAL A 479 4.96 -1.91 23.95
C VAL A 479 4.64 -3.36 23.64
N PHE A 480 5.02 -4.26 24.53
CA PHE A 480 4.81 -5.70 24.40
C PHE A 480 3.64 -6.13 25.27
N LEU A 481 2.71 -6.87 24.67
CA LEU A 481 1.51 -7.43 25.28
C LEU A 481 1.67 -8.96 25.25
N ILE A 482 1.91 -9.55 26.41
CA ILE A 482 2.38 -10.93 26.54
C ILE A 482 1.33 -11.74 27.28
N GLY A 483 0.86 -12.81 26.66
CA GLY A 483 -0.04 -13.77 27.29
C GLY A 483 -1.53 -13.48 27.15
N CYS A 484 -1.92 -12.40 26.47
CA CYS A 484 -3.33 -12.09 26.24
C CYS A 484 -4.02 -13.18 25.41
N GLU A 485 -5.20 -13.59 25.84
CA GLU A 485 -5.99 -14.64 25.19
C GLU A 485 -6.90 -14.07 24.09
N ARG A 486 -7.07 -14.83 22.99
CA ARG A 486 -8.09 -14.55 21.98
C ARG A 486 -9.41 -15.21 22.38
N PHE A 487 -10.49 -14.43 22.41
CA PHE A 487 -11.82 -14.88 22.81
C PHE A 487 -12.81 -14.99 21.65
N SER A 488 -12.54 -14.28 20.54
CA SER A 488 -13.48 -14.13 19.43
C SER A 488 -12.86 -14.48 18.07
N SER A 489 -13.63 -15.19 17.27
CA SER A 489 -13.46 -15.30 15.83
C SER A 489 -14.19 -14.16 15.15
N TYR A 490 -13.72 -13.74 13.98
CA TYR A 490 -14.31 -12.62 13.25
C TYR A 490 -14.25 -12.86 11.74
N GLN A 491 -15.02 -12.06 11.02
CA GLN A 491 -14.93 -11.96 9.57
C GLN A 491 -14.99 -10.50 9.12
N GLY A 492 -14.62 -10.26 7.86
CA GLY A 492 -14.58 -8.92 7.29
C GLY A 492 -13.46 -8.05 7.88
N TYR A 493 -13.45 -6.77 7.49
CA TYR A 493 -12.44 -5.79 7.88
C TYR A 493 -13.02 -4.38 7.78
N SER A 494 -12.57 -3.45 8.63
CA SER A 494 -13.09 -2.08 8.64
C SER A 494 -14.61 -2.06 8.79
N ARG A 495 -15.34 -1.43 7.88
CA ARG A 495 -16.81 -1.30 7.93
C ARG A 495 -17.55 -2.63 7.74
N THR A 496 -16.87 -3.67 7.27
CA THR A 496 -17.45 -5.02 7.10
C THR A 496 -17.11 -5.96 8.26
N PHE A 497 -16.38 -5.49 9.26
CA PHE A 497 -16.02 -6.29 10.43
C PHE A 497 -17.26 -6.80 11.15
N GLN A 498 -17.28 -8.10 11.46
CA GLN A 498 -18.34 -8.77 12.18
C GLN A 498 -17.76 -9.76 13.18
N PHE A 499 -18.34 -9.79 14.38
CA PHE A 499 -18.14 -10.89 15.31
C PHE A 499 -18.73 -12.15 14.68
N LYS A 500 -17.96 -13.23 14.67
CA LYS A 500 -18.40 -14.51 14.08
C LYS A 500 -18.90 -15.45 15.15
N GLU A 501 -18.01 -15.85 16.06
CA GLU A 501 -18.28 -16.86 17.06
C GLU A 501 -17.19 -16.89 18.14
N ASN A 502 -17.40 -17.76 19.12
CA ASN A 502 -16.43 -18.06 20.16
C ASN A 502 -15.12 -18.60 19.60
N TYR A 503 -13.98 -18.10 20.08
CA TYR A 503 -12.66 -18.69 19.82
C TYR A 503 -12.14 -19.38 21.08
N ILE A 504 -11.81 -20.66 20.95
CA ILE A 504 -11.13 -21.43 22.00
C ILE A 504 -9.64 -21.37 21.69
N ASP A 505 -8.93 -20.49 22.40
CA ASP A 505 -7.49 -20.34 22.24
C ASP A 505 -6.76 -21.59 22.78
N GLN A 506 -6.18 -22.37 21.87
CA GLN A 506 -5.40 -23.58 22.20
C GLN A 506 -3.91 -23.30 22.40
N THR A 507 -3.47 -22.03 22.34
CA THR A 507 -2.06 -21.67 22.52
C THR A 507 -1.58 -22.15 23.89
N PRO A 508 -0.43 -22.86 23.98
CA PRO A 508 0.10 -23.33 25.25
C PRO A 508 0.43 -22.16 26.20
N LYS A 509 0.56 -22.47 27.49
CA LYS A 509 0.99 -21.51 28.52
C LYS A 509 2.46 -21.72 28.87
N ASP A 510 3.15 -20.65 29.25
CA ASP A 510 4.48 -20.71 29.84
C ASP A 510 4.43 -21.08 31.34
N SER A 511 5.59 -21.18 32.00
CA SER A 511 5.70 -21.54 33.42
C SER A 511 5.02 -20.54 34.37
N TRP A 512 4.73 -19.33 33.90
CA TRP A 512 4.03 -18.28 34.64
C TRP A 512 2.51 -18.31 34.38
N GLY A 513 2.03 -19.17 33.50
CA GLY A 513 0.61 -19.25 33.12
C GLY A 513 0.20 -18.24 32.06
N ARG A 514 1.15 -17.62 31.35
CA ARG A 514 0.89 -16.71 30.24
C ARG A 514 0.76 -17.51 28.96
N LYS A 515 -0.22 -17.20 28.10
CA LYS A 515 -0.27 -17.78 26.75
C LYS A 515 1.04 -17.49 26.00
N LEU A 516 1.54 -18.44 25.22
CA LEU A 516 2.70 -18.27 24.33
C LEU A 516 2.34 -17.42 23.10
N CYS A 517 1.75 -16.26 23.34
CA CYS A 517 1.30 -15.27 22.39
C CYS A 517 1.93 -13.93 22.78
N HIS A 518 2.86 -13.45 21.94
CA HIS A 518 3.56 -12.19 22.16
C HIS A 518 3.15 -11.22 21.06
N VAL A 519 2.53 -10.10 21.44
CA VAL A 519 2.18 -9.01 20.53
C VAL A 519 3.07 -7.80 20.83
N VAL A 520 3.53 -7.09 19.80
CA VAL A 520 4.22 -5.81 19.95
C VAL A 520 3.46 -4.70 19.20
N ALA A 521 3.10 -3.66 19.93
CA ALA A 521 2.52 -2.44 19.36
C ALA A 521 3.64 -1.55 18.80
N MET A 522 3.58 -1.31 17.49
CA MET A 522 4.60 -0.60 16.73
C MET A 522 3.95 0.44 15.82
N ASP A 523 4.12 1.72 16.13
CA ASP A 523 3.45 2.79 15.40
C ASP A 523 4.25 3.28 14.19
N ALA A 524 3.62 3.34 13.01
CA ALA A 524 4.20 3.93 11.79
C ALA A 524 3.95 5.44 11.72
N ILE A 525 4.72 6.15 10.88
CA ILE A 525 4.41 7.55 10.54
C ILE A 525 3.17 7.58 9.63
N ALA A 526 2.22 8.45 9.93
CA ALA A 526 1.10 8.78 9.04
C ALA A 526 1.53 9.84 7.99
N PHE A 527 1.61 9.45 6.72
CA PHE A 527 2.11 10.31 5.64
C PHE A 527 0.99 11.02 4.88
N HIS A 528 0.83 12.33 5.10
CA HIS A 528 -0.05 13.18 4.29
C HIS A 528 0.49 13.38 2.87
N ASN A 529 1.81 13.58 2.74
CA ASN A 529 2.51 13.59 1.46
C ASN A 529 3.34 12.31 1.32
N ARG A 530 2.88 11.42 0.44
CA ARG A 530 3.47 10.09 0.22
C ARG A 530 4.94 10.14 -0.18
N SER A 531 5.42 11.19 -0.86
CA SER A 531 6.84 11.30 -1.27
C SER A 531 7.80 11.47 -0.08
N THR A 532 7.34 12.02 1.04
CA THR A 532 8.21 12.33 2.19
C THR A 532 8.70 11.08 2.93
N GLN A 533 8.09 9.93 2.70
CA GLN A 533 8.51 8.66 3.31
C GLN A 533 9.90 8.21 2.84
N TYR A 534 10.33 8.64 1.65
CA TYR A 534 11.65 8.31 1.07
C TYR A 534 12.77 9.23 1.58
N THR A 535 12.47 10.19 2.45
CA THR A 535 13.51 11.00 3.09
C THR A 535 14.30 10.16 4.08
N ILE A 536 15.62 10.39 4.16
CA ILE A 536 16.51 9.65 5.08
C ILE A 536 16.00 9.73 6.52
N LYS A 537 15.50 10.90 6.95
CA LYS A 537 14.93 11.09 8.30
C LYS A 537 13.79 10.12 8.58
N ASN A 538 12.82 10.02 7.67
CA ASN A 538 11.64 9.20 7.86
C ASN A 538 11.97 7.70 7.71
N MET A 539 12.80 7.31 6.74
CA MET A 539 13.27 5.93 6.63
C MET A 539 14.03 5.48 7.88
N LYS A 540 14.92 6.32 8.42
CA LYS A 540 15.63 6.03 9.68
C LYS A 540 14.69 5.90 10.86
N ARG A 541 13.68 6.78 10.99
CA ARG A 541 12.67 6.69 12.06
C ARG A 541 11.98 5.33 12.04
N GLU A 542 11.48 4.91 10.87
CA GLU A 542 10.76 3.64 10.73
C GLU A 542 11.68 2.43 10.97
N LEU A 543 12.95 2.50 10.54
CA LEU A 543 13.95 1.49 10.85
C LEU A 543 14.21 1.39 12.37
N ILE A 544 14.37 2.52 13.06
CA ILE A 544 14.58 2.55 14.52
C ILE A 544 13.39 1.93 15.25
N LYS A 545 12.16 2.30 14.85
CA LYS A 545 10.93 1.76 15.41
C LYS A 545 10.83 0.25 15.21
N ALA A 546 10.98 -0.22 13.97
CA ALA A 546 10.95 -1.64 13.65
C ALA A 546 12.03 -2.43 14.38
N TYR A 547 13.26 -1.92 14.38
CA TYR A 547 14.37 -2.56 15.08
C TYR A 547 14.15 -2.62 16.59
N THR A 548 13.65 -1.55 17.21
CA THR A 548 13.31 -1.54 18.64
C THR A 548 12.31 -2.64 18.99
N CYS A 549 11.26 -2.80 18.18
CA CYS A 549 10.22 -3.80 18.42
C CYS A 549 10.68 -5.23 18.10
N PHE A 550 11.57 -5.41 17.12
CA PHE A 550 12.04 -6.75 16.71
C PHE A 550 13.20 -7.24 17.55
N ARG A 551 14.06 -6.31 18.02
CA ARG A 551 15.08 -6.55 19.02
C ARG A 551 14.42 -6.70 20.39
N VAL A 552 13.78 -7.84 20.57
CA VAL A 552 13.20 -8.24 21.85
C VAL A 552 14.35 -8.42 22.85
N PRO A 553 14.36 -7.71 23.98
CA PRO A 553 15.36 -7.94 25.03
C PRO A 553 15.24 -9.37 25.57
N ALA A 554 16.38 -10.01 25.89
CA ALA A 554 16.47 -11.34 26.52
C ALA A 554 15.43 -11.57 27.64
N ALA A 555 15.17 -10.54 28.45
CA ALA A 555 14.18 -10.54 29.53
C ALA A 555 12.69 -10.71 29.10
N VAL A 556 12.37 -10.77 27.81
CA VAL A 556 11.03 -11.07 27.27
C VAL A 556 10.99 -12.48 26.67
N THR A 557 12.03 -12.85 25.92
CA THR A 557 12.31 -14.22 25.46
C THR A 557 13.76 -14.29 25.01
N ASP A 558 14.49 -15.32 25.43
CA ASP A 558 15.84 -15.62 24.95
C ASP A 558 15.85 -16.27 23.56
N GLN A 559 14.68 -16.73 23.09
CA GLN A 559 14.53 -17.30 21.77
C GLN A 559 14.14 -16.26 20.73
N LYS A 560 14.90 -16.24 19.64
CA LYS A 560 14.65 -15.45 18.45
C LYS A 560 13.61 -16.12 17.55
N SER A 561 12.36 -16.21 18.02
CA SER A 561 11.25 -16.64 17.16
C SER A 561 11.12 -15.72 15.94
N GLY A 562 10.46 -16.16 14.88
CA GLY A 562 10.14 -15.28 13.76
C GLY A 562 9.28 -14.09 14.17
N VAL A 563 9.23 -13.07 13.31
CA VAL A 563 8.31 -11.93 13.42
C VAL A 563 7.18 -12.10 12.42
N ALA A 564 5.93 -12.20 12.88
CA ALA A 564 4.74 -12.20 12.03
C ALA A 564 4.23 -10.76 11.86
N THR A 565 4.31 -10.23 10.64
CA THR A 565 3.96 -8.86 10.30
C THR A 565 3.32 -8.76 8.91
N GLY A 566 3.17 -7.56 8.36
CA GLY A 566 2.68 -7.34 7.00
C GLY A 566 2.79 -5.88 6.59
N ASN A 567 1.71 -5.36 5.98
CA ASN A 567 1.61 -4.02 5.41
C ASN A 567 1.55 -2.87 6.45
N TRP A 568 2.47 -2.88 7.42
CA TRP A 568 2.61 -1.91 8.51
C TRP A 568 2.62 -0.46 7.99
N GLY A 569 1.68 0.35 8.46
CA GLY A 569 1.56 1.76 8.09
C GLY A 569 1.13 2.05 6.65
N CYS A 570 0.69 1.05 5.88
CA CYS A 570 0.41 1.23 4.44
C CYS A 570 -1.07 1.50 4.10
N GLY A 571 -1.99 1.25 5.03
CA GLY A 571 -3.43 1.54 4.87
C GLY A 571 -3.74 3.00 5.19
N ALA A 572 -4.41 3.24 6.32
CA ALA A 572 -4.79 4.59 6.78
C ALA A 572 -3.61 5.59 6.89
N PHE A 573 -2.39 5.09 7.05
CA PHE A 573 -1.17 5.90 7.21
C PHE A 573 -0.41 6.14 5.89
N ASN A 574 -0.92 5.65 4.76
CA ASN A 574 -0.46 5.96 3.39
C ASN A 574 1.01 5.61 3.08
N GLY A 575 1.60 4.67 3.81
CA GLY A 575 2.91 4.10 3.50
C GLY A 575 2.95 3.33 2.17
N ASN A 576 4.14 3.22 1.58
CA ASN A 576 4.39 2.33 0.45
C ASN A 576 4.70 0.91 0.97
N LYS A 577 3.96 -0.08 0.47
CA LYS A 577 4.05 -1.49 0.90
C LYS A 577 5.45 -2.07 0.69
N GLN A 578 6.05 -1.84 -0.47
CA GLN A 578 7.38 -2.37 -0.81
C GLN A 578 8.47 -1.74 0.08
N LEU A 579 8.46 -0.42 0.26
CA LEU A 579 9.40 0.27 1.14
C LEU A 579 9.27 -0.23 2.59
N LYS A 580 8.04 -0.34 3.09
CA LYS A 580 7.77 -0.82 4.47
C LYS A 580 8.16 -2.28 4.66
N ALA A 581 7.98 -3.13 3.67
CA ALA A 581 8.47 -4.50 3.71
C ALA A 581 10.00 -4.55 3.78
N MET A 582 10.70 -3.75 2.96
CA MET A 582 12.16 -3.66 2.98
C MET A 582 12.70 -3.12 4.32
N ILE A 583 12.07 -2.07 4.87
CA ILE A 583 12.42 -1.53 6.20
C ILE A 583 12.30 -2.61 7.28
N GLN A 584 11.21 -3.37 7.27
CA GLN A 584 10.99 -4.44 8.25
C GLN A 584 11.97 -5.59 8.06
N LEU A 585 12.29 -5.97 6.81
CA LEU A 585 13.30 -6.99 6.51
C LEU A 585 14.68 -6.57 7.02
N ILE A 586 15.10 -5.32 6.78
CA ILE A 586 16.38 -4.80 7.27
C ILE A 586 16.41 -4.80 8.81
N ALA A 587 15.34 -4.32 9.46
CA ALA A 587 15.24 -4.29 10.91
C ALA A 587 15.26 -5.70 11.53
N ALA A 588 14.53 -6.65 10.93
CA ALA A 588 14.47 -8.04 11.40
C ALA A 588 15.82 -8.75 11.21
N SER A 589 16.48 -8.51 10.07
CA SER A 589 17.84 -9.00 9.79
C SER A 589 18.84 -8.48 10.82
N GLN A 590 18.81 -7.18 11.10
CA GLN A 590 19.65 -6.56 12.13
C GLN A 590 19.36 -7.08 13.55
N ALA A 591 18.12 -7.51 13.83
CA ALA A 591 17.74 -8.15 15.08
C ALA A 591 18.06 -9.66 15.11
N GLY A 592 18.47 -10.23 13.96
CA GLY A 592 18.73 -11.67 13.80
C GLY A 592 17.48 -12.53 13.90
N ARG A 593 16.34 -12.05 13.38
CA ARG A 593 15.04 -12.75 13.43
C ARG A 593 14.50 -12.97 12.03
N PRO A 594 14.05 -14.19 11.68
CA PRO A 594 13.32 -14.44 10.45
C PRO A 594 12.02 -13.65 10.39
N LEU A 595 11.56 -13.33 9.18
CA LEU A 595 10.36 -12.53 8.95
C LEU A 595 9.27 -13.36 8.27
N VAL A 596 8.06 -13.33 8.81
CA VAL A 596 6.84 -13.84 8.18
C VAL A 596 6.01 -12.63 7.77
N TYR A 597 5.90 -12.39 6.47
CA TYR A 597 5.24 -11.22 5.90
C TYR A 597 3.91 -11.60 5.26
N LEU A 598 2.82 -11.13 5.85
CA LEU A 598 1.46 -11.38 5.38
C LEU A 598 1.00 -10.21 4.50
N THR A 599 0.71 -10.48 3.23
CA THR A 599 0.37 -9.43 2.25
C THR A 599 -1.10 -9.03 2.26
N PHE A 600 -1.94 -9.77 2.98
CA PHE A 600 -3.40 -9.60 3.07
C PHE A 600 -4.07 -9.63 1.68
N ARG A 601 -4.01 -10.80 1.02
CA ARG A 601 -4.60 -11.06 -0.32
C ARG A 601 -3.98 -10.28 -1.50
N ASP A 602 -2.89 -9.55 -1.29
CA ASP A 602 -2.18 -8.83 -2.36
C ASP A 602 -1.21 -9.75 -3.10
N GLN A 603 -1.70 -10.43 -4.15
CA GLN A 603 -0.89 -11.33 -5.00
C GLN A 603 0.24 -10.59 -5.70
N ASN A 604 0.00 -9.36 -6.17
CA ASN A 604 1.01 -8.57 -6.87
C ASN A 604 2.19 -8.26 -5.95
N LEU A 605 1.93 -7.97 -4.67
CA LEU A 605 2.98 -7.80 -3.68
C LEU A 605 3.75 -9.09 -3.46
N VAL A 606 3.10 -10.25 -3.34
CA VAL A 606 3.79 -11.56 -3.24
C VAL A 606 4.73 -11.77 -4.43
N MET A 607 4.23 -11.56 -5.66
CA MET A 607 5.01 -11.73 -6.89
C MET A 607 6.17 -10.74 -7.00
N SER A 608 6.06 -9.55 -6.41
CA SER A 608 7.16 -8.57 -6.43
C SER A 608 8.41 -9.02 -5.66
N PHE A 609 8.31 -10.06 -4.83
CA PHE A 609 9.44 -10.68 -4.14
C PHE A 609 10.06 -11.88 -4.89
N HIS A 610 9.49 -12.27 -6.04
CA HIS A 610 9.94 -13.39 -6.85
C HIS A 610 11.07 -12.97 -7.82
N LYS A 611 12.14 -13.78 -7.95
CA LYS A 611 13.05 -13.77 -9.12
C LYS A 611 12.55 -14.86 -10.06
N ASP A 612 12.03 -14.50 -11.24
CA ASP A 612 11.35 -15.45 -12.14
C ASP A 612 12.17 -16.73 -12.39
N GLU A 613 11.51 -17.90 -12.39
CA GLU A 613 12.17 -19.22 -12.56
C GLU A 613 12.71 -19.45 -13.99
N THR A 614 12.76 -18.41 -14.82
CA THR A 614 13.07 -18.47 -16.25
C THR A 614 14.35 -19.25 -16.54
N LEU A 615 15.42 -19.04 -15.76
CA LEU A 615 16.67 -19.80 -15.92
C LEU A 615 16.49 -21.30 -15.65
N ASN A 616 15.75 -21.66 -14.59
CA ASN A 616 15.48 -23.05 -14.23
C ASN A 616 14.63 -23.74 -15.31
N ILE A 617 13.61 -23.07 -15.83
CA ILE A 617 12.77 -23.57 -16.93
C ILE A 617 13.63 -23.82 -18.17
N ILE A 618 14.45 -22.84 -18.59
CA ILE A 618 15.34 -22.98 -19.75
C ILE A 618 16.29 -24.17 -19.55
N GLU A 619 16.84 -24.34 -18.35
CA GLU A 619 17.77 -25.42 -18.03
C GLU A 619 17.10 -26.81 -18.11
N GLN A 620 15.82 -26.93 -17.71
CA GLN A 620 15.04 -28.16 -17.90
C GLN A 620 14.85 -28.51 -19.38
N TRP A 621 14.67 -27.50 -20.24
CA TRP A 621 14.51 -27.70 -21.68
C TRP A 621 15.83 -27.87 -22.43
N ARG A 622 16.97 -27.50 -21.83
CA ARG A 622 18.31 -27.55 -22.45
C ARG A 622 18.56 -28.88 -23.17
N LYS A 623 18.40 -29.99 -22.44
CA LYS A 623 18.66 -31.33 -22.99
C LYS A 623 17.82 -31.64 -24.22
N ARG A 624 16.56 -31.18 -24.27
CA ARG A 624 15.67 -31.41 -25.43
C ARG A 624 16.03 -30.52 -26.62
N LEU A 625 16.40 -29.27 -26.37
CA LEU A 625 16.74 -28.29 -27.42
C LEU A 625 18.09 -28.59 -28.06
N GLU A 626 19.11 -28.93 -27.26
CA GLU A 626 20.47 -29.22 -27.73
C GLU A 626 20.56 -30.49 -28.61
N LEU A 627 19.53 -31.35 -28.60
CA LEU A 627 19.43 -32.49 -29.53
C LEU A 627 19.23 -32.06 -30.98
N LYS A 628 18.63 -30.88 -31.23
CA LYS A 628 18.22 -30.43 -32.58
C LYS A 628 18.73 -29.05 -32.95
N TYR A 629 19.04 -28.21 -31.95
CA TYR A 629 19.38 -26.81 -32.14
C TYR A 629 20.57 -26.43 -31.28
N LYS A 630 21.37 -25.45 -31.73
CA LYS A 630 22.36 -24.81 -30.87
C LYS A 630 21.65 -23.86 -29.91
N LEU A 631 21.62 -24.20 -28.62
CA LEU A 631 21.09 -23.33 -27.57
C LEU A 631 22.17 -22.37 -27.08
N ILE A 632 21.86 -21.07 -27.06
CA ILE A 632 22.72 -20.02 -26.48
C ILE A 632 21.93 -19.35 -25.38
N ILE A 633 22.45 -19.35 -24.16
CA ILE A 633 21.84 -18.69 -23.01
C ILE A 633 22.75 -17.55 -22.60
N HIS A 634 22.18 -16.36 -22.51
CA HIS A 634 22.91 -15.15 -22.16
C HIS A 634 22.08 -14.33 -21.18
N GLY A 635 22.72 -13.92 -20.07
CA GLY A 635 22.17 -13.01 -19.08
C GLY A 635 23.10 -11.81 -18.88
N HIS A 636 22.74 -10.93 -17.96
CA HIS A 636 23.58 -9.84 -17.47
C HIS A 636 23.80 -9.98 -15.96
N GLU A 637 24.88 -9.40 -15.44
CA GLU A 637 25.22 -9.45 -14.01
C GLU A 637 24.53 -8.35 -13.19
N ASP A 638 23.84 -7.40 -13.83
CA ASP A 638 23.12 -6.34 -13.14
C ASP A 638 21.93 -6.87 -12.32
N ASP A 639 21.69 -6.26 -11.16
CA ASP A 639 20.58 -6.58 -10.26
C ASP A 639 19.19 -6.20 -10.81
N GLU A 640 19.13 -5.38 -11.86
CA GLU A 640 17.89 -4.91 -12.49
C GLU A 640 17.75 -5.40 -13.94
N ALA A 641 16.54 -5.80 -14.33
CA ALA A 641 16.25 -6.23 -15.70
C ALA A 641 16.49 -5.09 -16.71
N ARG A 642 17.24 -5.36 -17.78
CA ARG A 642 17.50 -4.39 -18.86
C ARG A 642 16.39 -4.23 -19.91
N GLY A 643 15.24 -4.87 -19.68
CA GLY A 643 14.03 -4.74 -20.52
C GLY A 643 13.99 -5.65 -21.75
N VAL A 644 12.81 -5.71 -22.39
CA VAL A 644 12.53 -6.62 -23.52
C VAL A 644 13.39 -6.28 -24.75
N GLY A 645 13.57 -5.00 -25.06
CA GLY A 645 14.41 -4.55 -26.17
C GLY A 645 15.86 -5.01 -26.05
N TYR A 646 16.43 -4.99 -24.84
CA TYR A 646 17.76 -5.55 -24.57
C TYR A 646 17.81 -7.04 -24.94
N GLY A 647 16.86 -7.84 -24.45
CA GLY A 647 16.77 -9.28 -24.76
C GLY A 647 16.70 -9.57 -26.27
N LYS A 648 15.81 -8.86 -26.98
CA LYS A 648 15.65 -8.97 -28.44
C LYS A 648 16.95 -8.62 -29.17
N ASN A 649 17.60 -7.51 -28.81
CA ASN A 649 18.87 -7.09 -29.41
C ASN A 649 20.00 -8.12 -29.17
N ARG A 650 20.09 -8.69 -27.96
CA ARG A 650 21.07 -9.76 -27.68
C ARG A 650 20.78 -11.01 -28.53
N ALA A 651 19.52 -11.42 -28.68
CA ALA A 651 19.17 -12.54 -29.55
C ALA A 651 19.56 -12.29 -31.02
N VAL A 652 19.40 -11.06 -31.52
CA VAL A 652 19.89 -10.68 -32.84
C VAL A 652 21.42 -10.75 -32.90
N GLN A 653 22.13 -10.24 -31.90
CA GLN A 653 23.59 -10.26 -31.83
C GLN A 653 24.18 -11.69 -31.90
N TYR A 654 23.53 -12.66 -31.25
CA TYR A 654 24.00 -14.05 -31.22
C TYR A 654 23.52 -14.91 -32.39
N SER A 655 22.59 -14.41 -33.21
CA SER A 655 22.13 -15.10 -34.42
C SER A 655 22.97 -14.73 -35.65
N SER A 656 22.94 -15.56 -36.69
CA SER A 656 23.77 -15.37 -37.91
C SER A 656 22.97 -15.31 -39.23
N GLY A 657 21.65 -15.48 -39.17
CA GLY A 657 20.81 -15.48 -40.37
C GLY A 657 20.79 -14.13 -41.10
N ARG A 658 20.74 -14.15 -42.44
CA ARG A 658 20.55 -12.95 -43.28
C ARG A 658 19.22 -12.25 -42.99
N PHE A 659 18.20 -13.04 -42.70
CA PHE A 659 16.88 -12.55 -42.29
C PHE A 659 16.64 -12.88 -40.82
N LEU A 660 15.91 -12.01 -40.15
CA LEU A 660 15.46 -12.14 -38.78
C LEU A 660 13.98 -12.52 -38.78
N CYS A 661 13.62 -13.52 -37.98
CA CYS A 661 12.24 -13.90 -37.70
C CYS A 661 12.05 -13.82 -36.18
N PHE A 662 11.16 -12.94 -35.72
CA PHE A 662 10.89 -12.75 -34.30
C PHE A 662 9.81 -13.73 -33.83
N GLN A 663 9.95 -14.20 -32.59
CA GLN A 663 9.02 -15.15 -31.98
C GLN A 663 9.12 -14.98 -30.46
N ASP A 664 7.99 -14.73 -29.81
CA ASP A 664 7.92 -14.75 -28.35
C ASP A 664 7.84 -16.20 -27.86
N ALA A 665 8.42 -16.46 -26.67
CA ALA A 665 8.67 -17.80 -26.18
C ALA A 665 7.39 -18.56 -25.80
N ASP A 666 6.33 -17.84 -25.50
CA ASP A 666 5.01 -18.33 -25.12
C ASP A 666 4.05 -18.46 -26.31
N ASP A 667 4.34 -17.84 -27.45
CA ASP A 667 3.54 -17.90 -28.67
C ASP A 667 3.76 -19.19 -29.50
N LEU A 668 2.80 -19.51 -30.38
CA LEU A 668 2.90 -20.67 -31.29
C LEU A 668 3.09 -20.24 -32.74
N MET A 669 4.19 -20.70 -33.34
CA MET A 669 4.50 -20.49 -34.76
C MET A 669 3.86 -21.58 -35.64
N CYS A 670 3.17 -21.18 -36.71
CA CYS A 670 2.72 -22.13 -37.74
C CYS A 670 3.92 -22.72 -38.49
N SER A 671 3.85 -24.01 -38.85
CA SER A 671 4.96 -24.75 -39.47
C SER A 671 5.49 -24.17 -40.79
N ASN A 672 4.66 -23.43 -41.52
CA ASN A 672 4.99 -22.79 -42.79
C ASN A 672 5.32 -21.28 -42.67
N ARG A 673 5.32 -20.70 -41.46
CA ARG A 673 5.51 -19.25 -41.25
C ARG A 673 6.81 -18.74 -41.89
N ILE A 674 7.93 -19.33 -41.49
CA ILE A 674 9.27 -18.92 -41.97
C ILE A 674 9.34 -19.02 -43.48
N HIS A 675 8.86 -20.12 -44.07
CA HIS A 675 8.88 -20.35 -45.50
C HIS A 675 8.12 -19.26 -46.27
N LYS A 676 6.89 -18.93 -45.87
CA LYS A 676 6.05 -17.94 -46.55
C LYS A 676 6.61 -16.52 -46.44
N GLN A 677 7.04 -16.11 -45.24
CA GLN A 677 7.62 -14.78 -45.04
C GLN A 677 9.00 -14.64 -45.72
N TYR A 678 9.81 -15.70 -45.72
CA TYR A 678 11.08 -15.75 -46.45
C TYR A 678 10.88 -15.63 -47.96
N HIS A 679 9.88 -16.31 -48.54
CA HIS A 679 9.55 -16.21 -49.96
C HIS A 679 9.20 -14.79 -50.39
N VAL A 680 8.53 -14.01 -49.54
CA VAL A 680 8.31 -12.58 -49.79
C VAL A 680 9.64 -11.83 -49.74
N ALA A 681 10.44 -12.05 -48.69
CA ALA A 681 11.67 -11.32 -48.46
C ALA A 681 12.73 -11.50 -49.55
N ILE A 682 12.85 -12.69 -50.16
CA ILE A 682 13.84 -12.95 -51.22
C ILE A 682 13.43 -12.42 -52.59
N ASN A 683 12.13 -12.26 -52.82
CA ASN A 683 11.60 -11.72 -54.07
C ASN A 683 11.54 -10.20 -54.06
N GLU A 684 11.71 -9.58 -52.88
CA GLU A 684 11.82 -8.13 -52.75
C GLU A 684 13.23 -7.66 -53.11
N LYS A 685 13.31 -6.54 -53.84
CA LYS A 685 14.59 -5.98 -54.30
C LYS A 685 15.26 -5.07 -53.26
N ASP A 686 14.49 -4.57 -52.29
CA ASP A 686 14.94 -3.68 -51.23
C ASP A 686 14.93 -4.40 -49.88
N ASP A 687 16.01 -4.22 -49.11
CA ASP A 687 16.12 -4.72 -47.74
C ASP A 687 15.21 -3.93 -46.76
N ALA A 688 14.74 -2.75 -47.14
CA ALA A 688 13.87 -1.89 -46.34
C ALA A 688 12.41 -2.36 -46.32
N ILE A 689 12.16 -3.63 -45.96
CA ILE A 689 10.83 -4.22 -45.84
C ILE A 689 10.65 -4.90 -44.48
N LEU A 690 9.49 -4.69 -43.84
CA LEU A 690 9.03 -5.38 -42.65
C LEU A 690 7.81 -6.23 -43.01
N ILE A 691 7.96 -7.54 -42.84
CA ILE A 691 6.97 -8.54 -43.25
C ILE A 691 6.29 -9.09 -42.00
N GLY A 692 4.96 -9.01 -41.93
CA GLY A 692 4.13 -9.62 -40.89
C GLY A 692 3.22 -10.72 -41.45
N SER A 693 2.24 -11.13 -40.66
CA SER A 693 1.20 -12.08 -41.07
C SER A 693 -0.13 -11.78 -40.36
N LYS A 694 -1.20 -12.47 -40.75
CA LYS A 694 -2.37 -12.57 -39.86
C LYS A 694 -2.03 -13.48 -38.67
N TYR A 695 -2.79 -13.34 -37.61
CA TYR A 695 -2.63 -14.12 -36.39
C TYR A 695 -3.98 -14.40 -35.73
N GLU A 696 -4.03 -15.42 -34.89
CA GLU A 696 -5.16 -15.68 -33.97
C GLU A 696 -4.68 -15.63 -32.53
N ARG A 697 -5.60 -15.59 -31.57
CA ARG A 697 -5.27 -15.56 -30.14
C ARG A 697 -5.75 -16.79 -29.42
N ILE A 698 -4.99 -17.19 -28.40
CA ILE A 698 -5.33 -18.26 -27.46
C ILE A 698 -5.43 -17.64 -26.06
N PRO A 699 -6.55 -17.81 -25.33
CA PRO A 699 -7.79 -18.46 -25.78
C PRO A 699 -8.51 -17.63 -26.85
N GLU A 700 -9.33 -18.30 -27.67
CA GLU A 700 -10.24 -17.64 -28.62
C GLU A 700 -11.14 -16.64 -27.86
N GLY A 701 -11.49 -15.52 -28.47
CA GLY A 701 -12.23 -14.45 -27.78
C GLY A 701 -11.34 -13.34 -27.21
N SER A 702 -10.03 -13.60 -27.05
CA SER A 702 -9.12 -12.65 -26.40
C SER A 702 -8.88 -11.42 -27.26
N THR A 703 -9.29 -10.22 -26.79
CA THR A 703 -9.11 -8.96 -27.52
C THR A 703 -9.60 -9.00 -28.97
N ASP A 704 -10.71 -9.69 -29.23
CA ASP A 704 -11.19 -10.00 -30.59
C ASP A 704 -11.26 -8.82 -31.53
N ARG A 705 -11.74 -7.68 -31.05
CA ARG A 705 -11.83 -6.48 -31.87
C ARG A 705 -10.47 -6.03 -32.42
N TYR A 706 -9.40 -6.18 -31.63
CA TYR A 706 -8.05 -5.86 -32.08
C TYR A 706 -7.56 -6.85 -33.13
N THR A 707 -7.78 -8.15 -32.90
CA THR A 707 -7.42 -9.21 -33.84
C THR A 707 -8.15 -9.04 -35.16
N GLN A 708 -9.46 -8.77 -35.12
CA GLN A 708 -10.29 -8.50 -36.30
C GLN A 708 -9.82 -7.26 -37.05
N TRP A 709 -9.51 -6.17 -36.35
CA TRP A 709 -8.97 -4.96 -36.96
C TRP A 709 -7.66 -5.25 -37.69
N ALA A 710 -6.65 -5.78 -36.99
CA ALA A 710 -5.31 -6.00 -37.54
C ALA A 710 -5.30 -6.99 -38.72
N ASN A 711 -6.14 -8.02 -38.68
CA ASN A 711 -6.22 -9.04 -39.73
C ASN A 711 -6.95 -8.57 -40.99
N ASN A 712 -7.74 -7.49 -40.91
CA ASN A 712 -8.59 -7.01 -42.00
C ASN A 712 -8.16 -5.67 -42.61
N LEU A 713 -7.09 -5.03 -42.11
CA LEU A 713 -6.50 -3.85 -42.75
C LEU A 713 -6.16 -4.11 -44.21
N THR A 714 -6.46 -3.17 -45.10
CA THR A 714 -5.92 -3.15 -46.48
C THR A 714 -4.43 -2.78 -46.48
N GLU A 715 -3.75 -2.95 -47.62
CA GLU A 715 -2.34 -2.56 -47.76
C GLU A 715 -2.10 -1.07 -47.49
N GLU A 716 -3.03 -0.20 -47.90
CA GLU A 716 -2.98 1.24 -47.62
C GLU A 716 -3.21 1.51 -46.13
N GLN A 717 -4.16 0.81 -45.52
CA GLN A 717 -4.50 0.97 -44.10
C GLN A 717 -3.40 0.52 -43.14
N LEU A 718 -2.47 -0.33 -43.59
CA LEU A 718 -1.25 -0.61 -42.84
C LEU A 718 -0.43 0.65 -42.55
N TYR A 719 -0.55 1.70 -43.36
CA TYR A 719 0.16 2.97 -43.20
C TYR A 719 -0.72 4.08 -42.62
N THR A 720 -2.00 4.13 -42.99
CA THR A 720 -2.89 5.22 -42.54
C THR A 720 -3.41 5.04 -41.12
N GLN A 721 -3.49 3.80 -40.60
CA GLN A 721 -4.04 3.49 -39.27
C GLN A 721 -2.99 3.25 -38.17
N ILE A 722 -1.74 3.65 -38.40
CA ILE A 722 -0.62 3.48 -37.45
C ILE A 722 -0.76 4.30 -36.15
N TYR A 723 -1.73 5.20 -36.07
CA TYR A 723 -1.94 6.09 -34.92
C TYR A 723 -3.03 5.62 -33.95
N LEU A 724 -3.59 4.42 -34.11
CA LEU A 724 -4.58 3.88 -33.18
C LEU A 724 -3.93 3.31 -31.90
N ALA A 725 -4.71 3.21 -30.82
CA ALA A 725 -4.24 2.71 -29.50
C ALA A 725 -3.73 1.26 -29.52
N HIS A 726 -4.00 0.55 -30.61
CA HIS A 726 -3.82 -0.89 -30.74
C HIS A 726 -2.38 -1.32 -31.10
N GLY A 727 -1.43 -0.38 -31.19
CA GLY A 727 -0.03 -0.69 -31.51
C GLY A 727 0.25 -0.75 -33.02
N PRO A 728 1.37 -1.34 -33.46
CA PRO A 728 1.74 -1.36 -34.87
C PRO A 728 0.69 -2.15 -35.69
N THR A 729 0.44 -1.69 -36.92
CA THR A 729 -0.51 -2.32 -37.86
C THR A 729 -0.05 -3.71 -38.33
N LEU A 730 1.25 -3.99 -38.20
CA LEU A 730 1.81 -5.33 -38.18
C LEU A 730 2.22 -5.67 -36.74
N ILE A 731 1.57 -6.65 -36.12
CA ILE A 731 1.83 -6.99 -34.72
C ILE A 731 3.16 -7.72 -34.53
N MET A 732 3.91 -7.40 -33.48
CA MET A 732 4.97 -8.28 -32.94
C MET A 732 4.28 -9.44 -32.18
N PRO A 733 4.72 -10.71 -32.29
CA PRO A 733 5.96 -11.17 -32.89
C PRO A 733 5.89 -11.62 -34.35
N THR A 734 4.92 -11.19 -35.16
CA THR A 734 4.82 -11.67 -36.56
C THR A 734 5.97 -11.22 -37.48
N TRP A 735 6.85 -10.34 -37.02
CA TRP A 735 7.83 -9.66 -37.84
C TRP A 735 8.92 -10.57 -38.43
N PHE A 736 9.21 -10.31 -39.70
CA PHE A 736 10.28 -10.89 -40.50
C PHE A 736 10.95 -9.79 -41.33
N CYS A 737 12.27 -9.65 -41.24
CA CYS A 737 12.99 -8.56 -41.94
C CYS A 737 14.46 -8.90 -42.24
N SER A 738 15.10 -8.08 -43.09
CA SER A 738 16.53 -8.19 -43.38
C SER A 738 17.36 -7.76 -42.16
N ARG A 739 18.35 -8.57 -41.76
CA ARG A 739 19.30 -8.19 -40.69
C ARG A 739 19.99 -6.87 -41.01
N SER A 740 20.42 -6.70 -42.26
CA SER A 740 21.11 -5.47 -42.68
C SER A 740 20.25 -4.22 -42.49
N TRP A 741 18.92 -4.36 -42.58
CA TRP A 741 18.00 -3.27 -42.33
C TRP A 741 17.80 -3.00 -40.84
N PHE A 742 17.60 -4.07 -40.06
CA PHE A 742 17.53 -3.98 -38.60
C PHE A 742 18.76 -3.26 -38.01
N ASP A 743 19.96 -3.65 -38.44
CA ASP A 743 21.23 -3.07 -37.99
C ASP A 743 21.34 -1.59 -38.38
N ARG A 744 20.89 -1.22 -39.59
CA ARG A 744 20.84 0.19 -40.04
C ARG A 744 19.91 1.06 -39.19
N LEU A 745 18.83 0.48 -38.66
CA LEU A 745 17.88 1.18 -37.78
C LEU A 745 18.36 1.28 -36.32
N GLY A 746 19.45 0.58 -35.97
CA GLY A 746 20.03 0.59 -34.62
C GLY A 746 19.32 -0.31 -33.61
N GLY A 747 18.46 -1.24 -34.06
CA GLY A 747 17.74 -2.18 -33.21
C GLY A 747 16.67 -1.55 -32.29
N PHE A 748 16.20 -2.35 -31.32
CA PHE A 748 15.21 -1.92 -30.33
C PHE A 748 15.84 -1.02 -29.27
N ASP A 749 15.03 -0.15 -28.66
CA ASP A 749 15.48 0.64 -27.51
C ASP A 749 15.65 -0.26 -26.27
N GLU A 750 16.79 -0.16 -25.59
CA GLU A 750 17.14 -0.97 -24.41
C GLU A 750 16.73 -0.27 -23.10
N ILE A 751 15.45 0.12 -23.00
CA ILE A 751 14.88 0.76 -21.80
C ILE A 751 14.19 -0.31 -20.93
N ALA A 752 14.54 -0.33 -19.64
CA ALA A 752 14.22 -1.42 -18.72
C ALA A 752 12.71 -1.67 -18.48
N LYS A 753 11.92 -0.64 -18.17
CA LYS A 753 10.49 -0.79 -17.80
C LYS A 753 9.63 0.32 -18.39
N GLY A 754 8.39 -0.02 -18.74
CA GLY A 754 7.36 0.93 -19.16
C GLY A 754 7.58 1.57 -20.54
N HIS A 755 8.47 1.01 -21.36
CA HIS A 755 8.72 1.49 -22.72
C HIS A 755 7.94 0.68 -23.76
N CYS A 756 7.65 1.28 -24.91
CA CYS A 756 6.99 0.62 -26.04
C CYS A 756 8.01 0.38 -27.17
N GLU A 757 8.94 -0.53 -26.97
CA GLU A 757 10.08 -0.75 -27.87
C GLU A 757 9.63 -1.21 -29.26
N ASP A 758 8.59 -2.04 -29.34
CA ASP A 758 8.04 -2.52 -30.61
C ASP A 758 7.45 -1.36 -31.41
N LEU A 759 6.58 -0.55 -30.80
CA LEU A 759 5.96 0.60 -31.46
C LEU A 759 7.02 1.62 -31.91
N THR A 760 8.03 1.85 -31.07
CA THR A 760 9.11 2.78 -31.38
C THR A 760 9.98 2.28 -32.54
N PHE A 761 10.34 1.00 -32.57
CA PHE A 761 11.05 0.40 -33.70
C PHE A 761 10.22 0.46 -34.98
N PHE A 762 8.92 0.18 -34.90
CA PHE A 762 8.00 0.26 -36.03
C PHE A 762 7.99 1.67 -36.65
N PHE A 763 7.96 2.72 -35.84
CA PHE A 763 8.07 4.09 -36.37
C PHE A 763 9.48 4.43 -36.88
N LYS A 764 10.55 3.93 -36.26
CA LYS A 764 11.92 4.07 -36.82
C LYS A 764 12.01 3.46 -38.22
N HIS A 765 11.41 2.28 -38.42
CA HIS A 765 11.31 1.63 -39.72
C HIS A 765 10.62 2.52 -40.74
N LEU A 766 9.46 3.09 -40.40
CA LEU A 766 8.69 3.98 -41.27
C LEU A 766 9.37 5.34 -41.55
N ARG A 767 10.35 5.75 -40.75
CA ARG A 767 11.05 7.05 -40.94
C ARG A 767 12.26 7.00 -41.87
N ASN A 768 12.94 5.85 -42.00
CA ASN A 768 14.32 5.78 -42.52
C ASN A 768 14.46 5.21 -43.95
N GLY A 769 13.39 5.05 -44.71
CA GLY A 769 13.39 4.44 -46.05
C GLY A 769 14.17 5.21 -47.11
N LYS A 770 14.68 4.49 -48.12
CA LYS A 770 15.39 5.11 -49.25
C LYS A 770 14.41 5.73 -50.25
N VAL A 771 14.68 7.00 -50.57
CA VAL A 771 14.15 7.72 -51.72
C VAL A 771 14.59 7.05 -53.02
N PHE A 772 13.66 6.54 -53.83
CA PHE A 772 13.77 6.53 -55.29
C PHE A 772 12.35 6.60 -55.91
N TYR A 773 12.18 7.47 -56.92
CA TYR A 773 10.95 7.83 -57.66
C TYR A 773 10.07 8.99 -57.15
N LEU A 774 10.59 10.23 -57.13
CA LEU A 774 9.72 11.44 -57.07
C LEU A 774 10.14 12.61 -57.98
N LYS A 775 10.85 12.34 -59.09
CA LYS A 775 11.16 13.40 -60.07
C LYS A 775 10.07 13.65 -61.13
N HIS A 776 9.05 12.79 -61.25
CA HIS A 776 8.03 12.90 -62.31
C HIS A 776 6.56 12.86 -61.85
N LEU A 777 6.28 12.98 -60.55
CA LEU A 777 4.90 12.97 -60.01
C LEU A 777 4.44 14.38 -59.59
N ASP A 778 3.13 14.65 -59.71
CA ASP A 778 2.53 15.94 -59.34
C ASP A 778 2.44 16.17 -57.83
N LEU A 779 2.07 17.38 -57.38
CA LEU A 779 2.06 17.76 -55.96
C LEU A 779 1.03 16.97 -55.11
N LYS A 780 -0.09 16.52 -55.69
CA LYS A 780 -1.10 15.69 -55.01
C LYS A 780 -0.63 14.24 -54.87
N GLN A 781 0.07 13.72 -55.88
CA GLN A 781 0.70 12.40 -55.83
C GLN A 781 1.93 12.38 -54.92
N LYS A 782 2.68 13.47 -54.87
CA LYS A 782 3.76 13.69 -53.91
C LYS A 782 3.24 13.74 -52.48
N LEU A 783 2.10 14.39 -52.19
CA LEU A 783 1.53 14.41 -50.84
C LEU A 783 1.06 13.01 -50.37
N PHE A 784 0.49 12.23 -51.29
CA PHE A 784 0.16 10.82 -51.04
C PHE A 784 1.43 9.99 -50.79
N PHE A 785 2.52 10.21 -51.54
CA PHE A 785 3.81 9.51 -51.37
C PHE A 785 4.72 10.07 -50.26
N CYS A 786 4.51 11.28 -49.77
CA CYS A 786 5.31 11.91 -48.71
C CYS A 786 5.12 11.21 -47.34
N LEU A 787 4.06 10.41 -47.17
CA LEU A 787 3.89 9.48 -46.05
C LEU A 787 4.74 8.19 -46.19
N PHE A 788 5.36 7.94 -47.36
CA PHE A 788 6.04 6.69 -47.72
C PHE A 788 7.55 6.85 -47.95
N MET A 789 8.20 7.78 -47.25
CA MET A 789 9.67 7.93 -47.27
C MET A 789 10.39 6.90 -46.36
N GLY A 790 9.71 5.81 -46.02
CA GLY A 790 10.02 4.82 -45.00
C GLY A 790 10.34 3.42 -45.50
N GLY A 791 10.67 2.51 -44.58
CA GLY A 791 10.62 1.09 -44.89
C GLY A 791 9.18 0.66 -45.23
N ARG A 792 9.07 -0.35 -46.11
CA ARG A 792 7.80 -0.89 -46.60
C ARG A 792 7.23 -1.92 -45.63
N LEU A 793 5.92 -1.89 -45.43
CA LEU A 793 5.16 -2.91 -44.72
C LEU A 793 4.55 -3.90 -45.71
N TYR A 794 4.57 -5.19 -45.36
CA TYR A 794 3.87 -6.24 -46.09
C TYR A 794 3.25 -7.24 -45.13
N ARG A 795 1.98 -7.62 -45.33
CA ARG A 795 1.31 -8.67 -44.54
C ARG A 795 1.06 -9.89 -45.41
N VAL A 796 1.61 -11.05 -45.02
CA VAL A 796 1.14 -12.32 -45.58
C VAL A 796 -0.29 -12.54 -45.12
N ASN A 797 -1.24 -12.61 -46.06
CA ASN A 797 -2.68 -12.72 -45.77
C ASN A 797 -3.12 -14.14 -45.35
N GLU A 798 -2.37 -14.74 -44.45
CA GLU A 798 -2.63 -16.05 -43.85
C GLU A 798 -2.31 -16.01 -42.35
N ILE A 799 -3.00 -16.85 -41.58
CA ILE A 799 -2.73 -17.01 -40.14
C ILE A 799 -1.46 -17.85 -39.99
N LEU A 800 -0.37 -17.19 -39.57
CA LEU A 800 0.93 -17.84 -39.42
C LEU A 800 1.46 -17.84 -37.97
N LEU A 801 0.69 -17.28 -37.04
CA LEU A 801 1.02 -17.18 -35.63
C LEU A 801 -0.25 -17.32 -34.79
N TYR A 802 -0.16 -18.05 -33.68
CA TYR A 802 -1.13 -17.99 -32.59
C TYR A 802 -0.49 -17.28 -31.39
N TYR A 803 -1.02 -16.11 -31.08
CA TYR A 803 -0.59 -15.26 -29.98
C TYR A 803 -1.23 -15.76 -28.67
N ARG A 804 -0.45 -16.09 -27.66
CA ARG A 804 -0.97 -16.47 -26.35
C ARG A 804 -1.26 -15.25 -25.50
N TYR A 805 -2.54 -15.03 -25.25
CA TYR A 805 -3.00 -13.99 -24.35
C TYR A 805 -3.03 -14.53 -22.91
N HIS A 806 -2.43 -13.78 -21.99
CA HIS A 806 -2.60 -14.02 -20.57
C HIS A 806 -2.71 -12.67 -19.82
N PRO A 807 -3.48 -12.61 -18.70
CA PRO A 807 -3.70 -11.36 -17.95
C PRO A 807 -2.44 -10.73 -17.34
N GLU A 808 -1.36 -11.51 -17.20
CA GLU A 808 -0.10 -11.09 -16.59
C GLU A 808 0.95 -10.63 -17.62
N ALA A 809 0.56 -10.38 -18.87
CA ALA A 809 1.49 -10.03 -19.94
C ALA A 809 2.23 -8.71 -19.65
N THR A 810 3.54 -8.68 -19.95
CA THR A 810 4.41 -7.51 -19.73
C THR A 810 3.89 -6.25 -20.43
N THR A 811 3.15 -6.40 -21.53
CA THR A 811 2.48 -5.31 -22.25
C THR A 811 1.60 -4.43 -21.35
N PHE A 812 1.00 -4.97 -20.29
CA PHE A 812 0.20 -4.20 -19.34
C PHE A 812 1.03 -3.29 -18.42
N SER A 813 2.36 -3.45 -18.37
CA SER A 813 3.26 -2.57 -17.63
C SER A 813 3.55 -1.25 -18.36
N VAL A 814 3.21 -1.14 -19.65
CA VAL A 814 3.40 0.08 -20.45
C VAL A 814 2.23 1.02 -20.21
N HIS A 815 2.52 2.19 -19.63
CA HIS A 815 1.50 3.18 -19.34
C HIS A 815 0.90 3.77 -20.63
N GLU A 816 -0.42 3.96 -20.68
CA GLU A 816 -1.12 4.49 -21.86
C GLU A 816 -0.53 5.83 -22.33
N ASP A 817 -0.09 6.68 -21.40
CA ASP A 817 0.50 7.99 -21.75
C ASP A 817 1.84 7.88 -22.50
N VAL A 818 2.60 6.79 -22.34
CA VAL A 818 3.81 6.55 -23.13
C VAL A 818 3.44 6.29 -24.58
N ILE A 819 2.49 5.38 -24.81
CA ILE A 819 1.95 5.04 -26.14
C ILE A 819 1.28 6.27 -26.78
N TRP A 820 0.53 7.04 -25.99
CA TRP A 820 -0.07 8.30 -26.43
C TRP A 820 0.98 9.31 -26.89
N SER A 821 2.03 9.52 -26.10
CA SER A 821 3.08 10.51 -26.38
C SER A 821 3.84 10.19 -27.68
N VAL A 822 4.19 8.91 -27.89
CA VAL A 822 4.82 8.47 -29.13
C VAL A 822 3.91 8.76 -30.33
N ARG A 823 2.63 8.37 -30.27
CA ARG A 823 1.69 8.59 -31.39
C ARG A 823 1.43 10.07 -31.67
N ILE A 824 1.35 10.91 -30.63
CA ILE A 824 1.24 12.36 -30.76
C ILE A 824 2.47 12.95 -31.45
N GLN A 825 3.67 12.46 -31.13
CA GLN A 825 4.88 12.88 -31.80
C GLN A 825 4.85 12.51 -33.28
N GLU A 826 4.51 11.27 -33.61
CA GLU A 826 4.48 10.78 -35.00
C GLU A 826 3.43 11.49 -35.85
N ILE A 827 2.19 11.64 -35.36
CA ILE A 827 1.13 12.26 -36.16
C ILE A 827 1.42 13.75 -36.40
N GLN A 828 2.07 14.43 -35.45
CA GLN A 828 2.51 15.80 -35.66
C GLN A 828 3.58 15.88 -36.74
N LEU A 829 4.60 15.02 -36.66
CA LEU A 829 5.71 15.00 -37.61
C LEU A 829 5.24 14.66 -39.03
N ASN A 830 4.44 13.61 -39.17
CA ASN A 830 4.09 13.04 -40.48
C ASN A 830 2.94 13.79 -41.15
N ILE A 831 2.04 14.41 -40.37
CA ILE A 831 0.79 14.99 -40.88
C ILE A 831 0.72 16.47 -40.51
N ILE A 832 0.53 16.78 -39.22
CA ILE A 832 0.04 18.09 -38.78
C ILE A 832 1.04 19.23 -39.06
N ASN A 833 2.34 18.96 -38.98
CA ASN A 833 3.38 19.94 -39.29
C ASN A 833 3.26 20.48 -40.72
N ASN A 834 2.73 19.68 -41.65
CA ASN A 834 2.59 20.02 -43.06
C ASN A 834 1.21 20.60 -43.43
N LEU A 835 0.26 20.64 -42.48
CA LEU A 835 -1.07 21.20 -42.71
C LEU A 835 -1.11 22.72 -42.49
N GLU A 836 -1.97 23.42 -43.22
CA GLU A 836 -2.29 24.85 -42.97
C GLU A 836 -3.40 25.01 -41.92
N GLY A 837 -4.32 24.05 -41.85
CA GLY A 837 -5.38 23.97 -40.85
C GLY A 837 -5.95 22.55 -40.72
N LEU A 838 -6.63 22.24 -39.62
CA LEU A 838 -7.31 20.95 -39.42
C LEU A 838 -8.56 21.03 -38.54
N THR A 839 -9.52 20.14 -38.81
CA THR A 839 -10.67 19.88 -37.94
C THR A 839 -10.41 18.68 -37.04
N ILE A 840 -10.81 18.76 -35.75
CA ILE A 840 -10.79 17.59 -34.84
C ILE A 840 -12.21 17.05 -34.68
N TRP A 841 -12.44 15.80 -35.08
CA TRP A 841 -13.71 15.11 -34.84
C TRP A 841 -13.66 14.42 -33.48
N ASN A 842 -14.54 14.87 -32.56
CA ASN A 842 -14.72 14.53 -31.13
C ASN A 842 -14.47 15.77 -30.26
N ALA A 843 -15.54 16.50 -29.93
CA ALA A 843 -15.49 17.64 -29.01
C ALA A 843 -15.54 17.21 -27.52
N GLY A 844 -15.34 15.92 -27.22
CA GLY A 844 -15.35 15.30 -25.90
C GLY A 844 -13.95 15.04 -25.34
N LYS A 845 -13.83 14.02 -24.48
CA LYS A 845 -12.60 13.75 -23.70
C LYS A 845 -11.37 13.51 -24.58
N GLN A 846 -11.50 12.67 -25.61
CA GLN A 846 -10.36 12.24 -26.43
C GLN A 846 -9.86 13.35 -27.35
N GLY A 847 -10.73 14.02 -28.11
CA GLY A 847 -10.29 15.12 -28.99
C GLY A 847 -9.72 16.33 -28.21
N ARG A 848 -10.23 16.61 -27.00
CA ARG A 848 -9.63 17.62 -26.12
C ARG A 848 -8.29 17.19 -25.55
N LYS A 849 -8.09 15.90 -25.22
CA LYS A 849 -6.77 15.37 -24.84
C LYS A 849 -5.78 15.52 -26.02
N PHE A 850 -6.21 15.18 -27.23
CA PHE A 850 -5.43 15.33 -28.45
C PHE A 850 -4.98 16.77 -28.67
N TYR A 851 -5.91 17.72 -28.70
CA TYR A 851 -5.62 19.15 -28.85
C TYR A 851 -4.59 19.65 -27.83
N ARG A 852 -4.78 19.32 -26.54
CA ARG A 852 -3.87 19.75 -25.46
C ARG A 852 -2.47 19.16 -25.59
N SER A 853 -2.36 17.99 -26.21
CA SER A 853 -1.09 17.28 -26.42
C SER A 853 -0.29 17.79 -27.62
N LEU A 854 -0.90 18.60 -28.49
CA LEU A 854 -0.19 19.24 -29.61
C LEU A 854 0.79 20.31 -29.11
N ASN A 855 1.86 20.55 -29.86
CA ASN A 855 2.71 21.71 -29.65
C ASN A 855 1.97 23.02 -30.00
N ASP A 856 2.46 24.15 -29.51
CA ASP A 856 1.76 25.43 -29.64
C ASP A 856 1.56 25.84 -31.10
N THR A 857 2.52 25.58 -31.98
CA THR A 857 2.40 25.84 -33.43
C THR A 857 1.24 25.05 -34.05
N ASN A 858 1.11 23.77 -33.72
CA ASN A 858 0.07 22.90 -34.26
C ASN A 858 -1.29 23.15 -33.62
N LYS A 859 -1.34 23.61 -32.37
CA LYS A 859 -2.60 24.07 -31.74
C LYS A 859 -3.23 25.23 -32.52
N GLN A 860 -2.43 26.14 -33.08
CA GLN A 860 -2.94 27.27 -33.87
C GLN A 860 -3.59 26.84 -35.19
N LYS A 861 -3.18 25.71 -35.75
CA LYS A 861 -3.74 25.15 -36.99
C LYS A 861 -5.14 24.55 -36.80
N VAL A 862 -5.55 24.25 -35.57
CA VAL A 862 -6.89 23.69 -35.32
C VAL A 862 -7.95 24.75 -35.59
N ILE A 863 -8.79 24.53 -36.61
CA ILE A 863 -9.81 25.50 -37.07
C ILE A 863 -11.13 25.33 -36.33
N CYS A 864 -11.54 24.09 -36.06
CA CYS A 864 -12.76 23.76 -35.33
C CYS A 864 -12.71 22.33 -34.76
N PHE A 865 -13.57 22.08 -33.79
CA PHE A 865 -14.00 20.74 -33.42
C PHE A 865 -15.32 20.42 -34.13
N CYS A 866 -15.56 19.15 -34.46
CA CYS A 866 -16.87 18.68 -34.84
C CYS A 866 -17.36 17.50 -33.99
N ASP A 867 -18.67 17.36 -33.84
CA ASP A 867 -19.32 16.30 -33.08
C ASP A 867 -20.74 16.02 -33.61
N MET A 868 -21.37 14.95 -33.11
CA MET A 868 -22.78 14.59 -33.35
C MET A 868 -23.68 15.03 -32.18
N ASP A 869 -23.10 15.15 -30.99
CA ASP A 869 -23.84 15.40 -29.76
C ASP A 869 -24.31 16.86 -29.72
N GLN A 870 -25.63 17.04 -29.81
CA GLN A 870 -26.27 18.35 -29.79
C GLN A 870 -25.93 19.17 -28.54
N LYS A 871 -25.67 18.53 -27.39
CA LYS A 871 -25.26 19.22 -26.15
C LYS A 871 -23.85 19.78 -26.23
N LYS A 872 -22.96 19.18 -27.04
CA LYS A 872 -21.61 19.70 -27.26
C LYS A 872 -21.62 20.80 -28.32
N ILE A 873 -22.42 20.62 -29.38
CA ILE A 873 -22.58 21.61 -30.44
C ILE A 873 -23.23 22.88 -29.89
N SER A 874 -24.24 22.76 -29.02
CA SER A 874 -24.93 23.93 -28.43
C SER A 874 -24.05 24.81 -27.54
N LYS A 875 -22.91 24.29 -27.05
CA LYS A 875 -21.90 25.10 -26.35
C LYS A 875 -21.17 26.07 -27.28
N GLY A 876 -21.20 25.84 -28.59
CA GLY A 876 -20.70 26.72 -29.65
C GLY A 876 -19.19 26.78 -29.81
N PHE A 877 -18.41 26.70 -28.72
CA PHE A 877 -16.95 26.76 -28.75
C PHE A 877 -16.31 25.95 -27.62
N TYR A 878 -15.07 25.52 -27.86
CA TYR A 878 -14.16 24.95 -26.87
C TYR A 878 -13.07 25.97 -26.53
N THR A 879 -12.73 26.07 -25.24
CA THR A 879 -11.60 26.86 -24.74
C THR A 879 -10.73 25.94 -23.89
N ASP A 880 -9.41 25.98 -24.09
CA ASP A 880 -8.48 25.27 -23.22
C ASP A 880 -8.20 26.11 -21.96
N GLU A 881 -8.83 25.72 -20.85
CA GLU A 881 -8.74 26.43 -19.58
C GLU A 881 -7.33 26.40 -18.96
N LEU A 882 -6.47 25.47 -19.39
CA LEU A 882 -5.10 25.33 -18.93
C LEU A 882 -4.11 26.17 -19.74
N SER A 883 -4.53 26.70 -20.90
CA SER A 883 -3.71 27.56 -21.74
C SER A 883 -3.68 28.99 -21.20
N LYS A 884 -2.50 29.63 -21.26
CA LYS A 884 -2.37 31.07 -20.97
C LYS A 884 -3.11 31.93 -21.99
N GLU A 885 -3.22 31.46 -23.22
CA GLU A 885 -4.00 32.09 -24.29
C GLU A 885 -5.36 31.39 -24.43
N LYS A 886 -6.43 32.08 -24.04
CA LYS A 886 -7.81 31.55 -24.06
C LYS A 886 -8.44 31.66 -25.45
N ARG A 887 -7.91 30.89 -26.40
CA ARG A 887 -8.47 30.80 -27.78
C ARG A 887 -9.82 30.06 -27.76
N ARG A 888 -10.84 30.65 -28.38
CA ARG A 888 -12.16 30.03 -28.59
C ARG A 888 -12.18 29.31 -29.93
N ILE A 889 -12.30 27.99 -29.89
CA ILE A 889 -12.32 27.13 -31.09
C ILE A 889 -13.77 26.70 -31.35
N PRO A 890 -14.36 26.98 -32.52
CA PRO A 890 -15.74 26.60 -32.83
C PRO A 890 -16.01 25.09 -32.67
N VAL A 891 -17.19 24.72 -32.17
CA VAL A 891 -17.69 23.35 -32.16
C VAL A 891 -18.89 23.27 -33.11
N ILE A 892 -18.74 22.53 -34.20
CA ILE A 892 -19.73 22.43 -35.28
C ILE A 892 -20.29 21.01 -35.44
N HIS A 893 -21.38 20.89 -36.18
CA HIS A 893 -21.90 19.57 -36.55
C HIS A 893 -20.98 18.90 -37.57
N PHE A 894 -20.79 17.57 -37.50
CA PHE A 894 -19.83 16.85 -38.36
C PHE A 894 -20.02 17.06 -39.87
N ILE A 895 -21.26 17.23 -40.36
CA ILE A 895 -21.55 17.52 -41.78
C ILE A 895 -20.86 18.82 -42.26
N GLN A 896 -20.58 19.74 -41.33
CA GLN A 896 -19.93 21.01 -41.61
C GLN A 896 -18.39 20.94 -41.46
N ALA A 897 -17.83 19.78 -41.10
CA ALA A 897 -16.41 19.62 -40.92
C ALA A 897 -15.64 19.84 -42.22
N ILE A 898 -14.49 20.53 -42.12
CA ILE A 898 -13.68 20.91 -43.27
C ILE A 898 -12.41 20.06 -43.24
N PRO A 899 -12.16 19.22 -44.26
CA PRO A 899 -10.90 18.50 -44.38
C PRO A 899 -9.69 19.46 -44.44
N PRO A 900 -8.54 19.08 -43.86
CA PRO A 900 -8.22 17.74 -43.36
C PRO A 900 -8.71 17.47 -41.92
N ILE A 901 -9.20 16.26 -41.64
CA ILE A 901 -9.85 15.90 -40.37
C ILE A 901 -9.00 14.89 -39.55
N ILE A 902 -8.77 15.19 -38.27
CA ILE A 902 -8.25 14.21 -37.31
C ILE A 902 -9.40 13.66 -36.48
N ILE A 903 -9.66 12.37 -36.62
CA ILE A 903 -10.78 11.69 -36.00
C ILE A 903 -10.32 11.04 -34.70
N CYS A 904 -10.80 11.57 -33.57
CA CYS A 904 -10.50 11.10 -32.22
C CYS A 904 -11.63 10.21 -31.66
N VAL A 905 -12.20 9.34 -32.49
CA VAL A 905 -13.30 8.42 -32.16
C VAL A 905 -12.83 6.99 -32.38
N LYS A 906 -13.13 6.10 -31.43
CA LYS A 906 -12.80 4.68 -31.53
C LYS A 906 -13.79 3.99 -32.48
N LEU A 907 -13.28 3.28 -33.48
CA LEU A 907 -14.09 2.47 -34.41
C LEU A 907 -14.92 1.39 -33.67
N GLY A 908 -16.02 0.89 -34.20
CA GLY A 908 -16.73 -0.29 -33.69
C GLY A 908 -17.24 -0.22 -32.24
N LEU A 909 -17.42 0.97 -31.67
CA LEU A 909 -18.05 1.17 -30.35
C LEU A 909 -19.53 1.57 -30.41
N THR A 910 -20.00 2.02 -31.57
CA THR A 910 -21.34 2.61 -31.72
C THR A 910 -22.17 1.81 -32.71
N ASN A 911 -22.12 0.48 -32.70
CA ASN A 911 -22.87 -0.39 -33.62
C ASN A 911 -22.80 0.04 -35.12
N ASN A 912 -21.63 0.54 -35.55
CA ASN A 912 -21.37 1.09 -36.90
C ASN A 912 -22.02 2.45 -37.24
N ASP A 913 -22.64 3.14 -36.28
CA ASP A 913 -23.22 4.48 -36.51
C ASP A 913 -22.15 5.52 -36.88
N PHE A 914 -20.99 5.48 -36.22
CA PHE A 914 -19.87 6.38 -36.53
C PHE A 914 -19.33 6.12 -37.94
N GLU A 915 -19.12 4.86 -38.29
CA GLU A 915 -18.64 4.42 -39.60
C GLU A 915 -19.60 4.82 -40.71
N THR A 916 -20.91 4.72 -40.47
CA THR A 916 -21.96 5.15 -41.40
C THR A 916 -21.92 6.66 -41.62
N ASN A 917 -21.75 7.44 -40.55
CA ASN A 917 -21.61 8.89 -40.64
C ASN A 917 -20.34 9.30 -41.40
N LEU A 918 -19.20 8.64 -41.13
CA LEU A 918 -17.95 8.89 -41.84
C LEU A 918 -18.08 8.54 -43.33
N ALA A 919 -18.71 7.41 -43.66
CA ALA A 919 -18.98 7.01 -45.04
C ALA A 919 -19.88 8.04 -45.77
N SER A 920 -20.86 8.62 -45.09
CA SER A 920 -21.76 9.62 -45.67
C SER A 920 -21.07 10.91 -46.15
N MET A 921 -19.88 11.20 -45.60
CA MET A 921 -19.10 12.39 -45.98
C MET A 921 -18.26 12.18 -47.25
N ASN A 922 -18.15 10.94 -47.75
CA ASN A 922 -17.40 10.57 -48.95
C ASN A 922 -15.93 11.06 -48.94
N LEU A 923 -15.30 11.01 -47.76
CA LEU A 923 -13.91 11.41 -47.54
C LEU A 923 -12.96 10.22 -47.74
N ARG A 924 -11.73 10.50 -48.18
CA ARG A 924 -10.69 9.47 -48.34
C ARG A 924 -9.75 9.41 -47.13
N GLU A 925 -9.60 8.23 -46.57
CA GLU A 925 -8.63 7.95 -45.50
C GLU A 925 -7.21 8.24 -46.02
N GLY A 926 -6.34 8.82 -45.20
CA GLY A 926 -4.97 9.12 -45.60
C GLY A 926 -4.78 10.41 -46.40
N LEU A 927 -5.88 11.04 -46.84
CA LEU A 927 -5.87 12.30 -47.59
C LEU A 927 -6.76 13.36 -46.95
N ASP A 928 -8.04 13.03 -46.79
CA ASP A 928 -9.05 13.95 -46.26
C ASP A 928 -9.21 13.78 -44.75
N TYR A 929 -8.90 12.59 -44.21
CA TYR A 929 -8.92 12.33 -42.77
C TYR A 929 -7.91 11.27 -42.30
N TRP A 930 -7.59 11.30 -41.00
CA TRP A 930 -6.80 10.28 -40.30
C TRP A 930 -7.43 9.93 -38.96
N LEU A 931 -7.32 8.67 -38.57
CA LEU A 931 -7.84 8.16 -37.30
C LEU A 931 -6.76 8.22 -36.21
N PHE A 932 -7.15 8.62 -35.00
CA PHE A 932 -6.30 8.68 -33.81
C PHE A 932 -7.11 8.25 -32.59
N SER A 933 -6.70 7.25 -31.81
CA SER A 933 -7.60 6.68 -30.77
C SER A 933 -7.01 6.23 -29.46
#